data_AF-A0A7S2FSM6-F1
#
_entry.id   AF-A0A7S2FSM6-F1
#
_cell.length_a   1.000
_cell.length_b   1.000
_cell.length_c   1.000
_cell.angle_alpha   90.00
_cell.angle_beta   90.00
_cell.angle_gamma   90.00
#
_symmetry.space_group_name_H-M   'P 1'
#
loop_
_entity.id
_entity.type
_entity.pdbx_description
1 polymer ?
#
loop_
_entity_poly.entity_id
_entity_poly.type
_entity_poly.pdbx_seq_one_letter_code
_entity_poly.pdbx_strand_id
1 'polypeptide(L)'
;MWEPLGIKRNEYDSILRMLCRAGVLVLTENSFNGRRWCMPQRLPIGGKHEDDTNAWVKATDKKKFECLRMIVSVGDVCPPGVLEKLLTACQGYGSYLRVWRGGAHMKVSSLQDVSHLLIEMCEIDKAVAGRVRRFSSEFSSFKTPGAAPTAAPASSESTFAVAAEGDTAAAAPSASGEEGAKAPSGTDVQEEMADLMAGGSKKTEERAFELRLEACGKKGATKEIWASLMHIKKLAQAVIDQLPGLPKRVNAAVCCPRCIAQGLPEIGHFQLRQIVKQDMNCERCGELMALHTADLAVNRVVGMSSQLEIALVEPKPKEQDLKFVANRMRSGRPLEHQVSLYKQLGLTSVEQADELKAEGEAGIMRELLEHYNNFDSFEAMQASRDEYEWTDYDWSRYLNDAPGEEETAKMAAYNKLLAKAKSSGFDATYKKLDAFVSDPQAQKAGLNRAHVLALRLYSSTVSRCINHELHAGCSPARRHPYPTLVLILVEALHKLCAAQSTQRQAAVQKAAQLAELARKAKDDPDADDTDKAKAVKKAKDAAAASSAMQCTSFWKAAHSIDYEEFADRSAVEVGFMSVTSDKTVASDWAVKTYMLAKAAEEKRIAEEEAELAAEAEEEGRTKAEDKETEQTVKKADAPVLLFQMATTEQTTPADISFVSVFPKESEWVLPPGIMLEKHKDYKEFLECESLSSEGERAIVESTVVEVFPRLPRREDAKKKPIGGSRPDAL
;
A
#
# COMPACT_ATOMS: atom_id res chain seq x y z
N MET A 1 19.89 -7.71 -11.88
CA MET A 1 19.98 -6.41 -12.61
C MET A 1 21.24 -5.63 -12.26
N TRP A 2 21.63 -5.50 -10.98
CA TRP A 2 22.73 -4.60 -10.58
C TRP A 2 24.07 -5.29 -10.23
N GLU A 3 24.07 -6.58 -9.90
CA GLU A 3 25.31 -7.35 -9.65
C GLU A 3 26.31 -7.31 -10.84
N PRO A 4 25.87 -7.38 -12.13
CA PRO A 4 26.80 -7.26 -13.26
C PRO A 4 27.44 -5.87 -13.40
N LEU A 5 26.87 -4.84 -12.76
CA LEU A 5 27.40 -3.47 -12.76
C LEU A 5 28.38 -3.23 -11.60
N GLY A 6 28.75 -4.28 -10.86
CA GLY A 6 29.64 -4.18 -9.70
C GLY A 6 29.00 -3.53 -8.46
N ILE A 7 27.70 -3.24 -8.51
CA ILE A 7 26.95 -2.66 -7.40
C ILE A 7 26.70 -3.76 -6.36
N LYS A 8 27.06 -3.51 -5.11
CA LYS A 8 26.87 -4.47 -4.02
C LYS A 8 25.45 -4.42 -3.49
N ARG A 9 24.94 -5.56 -3.00
CA ARG A 9 23.56 -5.70 -2.52
C ARG A 9 23.17 -4.72 -1.41
N ASN A 10 24.11 -4.32 -0.57
CA ASN A 10 23.91 -3.32 0.48
C ASN A 10 23.81 -1.88 -0.04
N GLU A 11 24.20 -1.62 -1.29
CA GLU A 11 24.11 -0.31 -1.95
C GLU A 11 22.78 -0.15 -2.70
N TYR A 12 21.97 -1.22 -2.80
CA TYR A 12 20.75 -1.23 -3.58
C TYR A 12 19.70 -0.25 -3.06
N ASP A 13 19.53 -0.12 -1.74
CA ASP A 13 18.59 0.84 -1.17
C ASP A 13 19.00 2.28 -1.48
N SER A 14 20.29 2.60 -1.32
CA SER A 14 20.82 3.93 -1.64
C SER A 14 20.60 4.27 -3.11
N ILE A 15 20.85 3.29 -4.00
CA ILE A 15 20.68 3.47 -5.44
C ILE A 15 19.19 3.54 -5.82
N LEU A 16 18.32 2.73 -5.23
CA LEU A 16 16.87 2.84 -5.43
C LEU A 16 16.36 4.22 -5.01
N ARG A 17 16.72 4.67 -3.80
CA ARG A 17 16.32 5.99 -3.30
C ARG A 17 16.90 7.12 -4.14
N MET A 18 18.14 6.99 -4.59
CA MET A 18 18.77 7.93 -5.49
C MET A 18 18.02 7.99 -6.83
N LEU A 19 17.67 6.84 -7.42
CA LEU A 19 16.92 6.78 -8.67
C LEU A 19 15.49 7.32 -8.51
N CYS A 20 14.80 7.03 -7.40
CA CYS A 20 13.48 7.62 -7.10
C CYS A 20 13.57 9.15 -6.89
N ARG A 21 14.56 9.63 -6.14
CA ARG A 21 14.81 11.07 -5.92
C ARG A 21 15.20 11.79 -7.20
N ALA A 22 15.94 11.12 -8.07
CA ALA A 22 16.30 11.64 -9.38
C ALA A 22 15.12 11.61 -10.37
N GLY A 23 13.98 11.03 -9.98
CA GLY A 23 12.82 10.81 -10.85
C GLY A 23 13.04 9.69 -11.86
N VAL A 24 14.17 9.01 -11.85
CA VAL A 24 14.54 7.99 -12.85
C VAL A 24 13.69 6.72 -12.68
N LEU A 25 13.21 6.45 -11.48
CA LEU A 25 12.36 5.30 -11.15
C LEU A 25 11.02 5.82 -10.61
N VAL A 26 9.91 5.41 -11.25
CA VAL A 26 8.55 5.83 -10.89
C VAL A 26 7.73 4.59 -10.52
N LEU A 27 6.90 4.71 -9.48
CA LEU A 27 5.92 3.67 -9.15
C LEU A 27 4.72 3.80 -10.08
N THR A 28 4.53 2.84 -10.98
CA THR A 28 3.51 2.88 -12.02
C THR A 28 2.27 2.07 -11.71
N GLU A 29 2.24 1.38 -10.57
CA GLU A 29 1.05 0.67 -10.15
C GLU A 29 1.00 0.58 -8.62
N ASN A 30 -0.13 1.00 -8.07
CA ASN A 30 -0.57 0.72 -6.71
C ASN A 30 -1.79 -0.20 -6.85
N SER A 31 -1.60 -1.38 -7.44
CA SER A 31 -2.64 -2.41 -7.51
C SER A 31 -2.41 -3.47 -6.45
N PHE A 32 -3.44 -4.29 -6.23
CA PHE A 32 -3.35 -5.48 -5.38
C PHE A 32 -2.14 -6.36 -5.77
N ASN A 33 -1.74 -6.41 -7.05
CA ASN A 33 -0.58 -7.17 -7.57
C ASN A 33 0.83 -6.65 -7.20
N GLY A 34 0.93 -5.69 -6.27
CA GLY A 34 2.19 -5.14 -5.78
C GLY A 34 2.73 -3.94 -6.54
N ARG A 35 3.85 -3.41 -6.03
CA ARG A 35 4.49 -2.18 -6.51
C ARG A 35 5.27 -2.44 -7.81
N ARG A 36 4.73 -2.03 -8.97
CA ARG A 36 5.49 -2.02 -10.22
C ARG A 36 6.30 -0.73 -10.34
N TRP A 37 7.62 -0.89 -10.41
CA TRP A 37 8.55 0.21 -10.66
C TRP A 37 8.89 0.24 -12.14
N CYS A 38 8.72 1.40 -12.76
CA CYS A 38 9.10 1.65 -14.13
C CYS A 38 10.24 2.67 -14.18
N MET A 39 11.10 2.52 -15.18
CA MET A 39 12.07 3.55 -15.59
C MET A 39 11.67 4.00 -16.99
N PRO A 40 10.88 5.09 -17.13
CA PRO A 40 10.26 5.48 -18.41
C PRO A 40 11.26 5.56 -19.58
N GLN A 41 12.50 5.99 -19.32
CA GLN A 41 13.56 6.09 -20.35
C GLN A 41 14.01 4.75 -20.93
N ARG A 42 13.77 3.64 -20.22
CA ARG A 42 14.09 2.28 -20.67
C ARG A 42 12.93 1.59 -21.38
N LEU A 43 11.76 2.25 -21.45
CA LEU A 43 10.68 1.77 -22.29
C LEU A 43 11.05 1.92 -23.77
N PRO A 44 10.57 1.01 -24.64
CA PRO A 44 10.85 1.08 -26.07
C PRO A 44 10.56 2.46 -26.67
N ILE A 45 11.34 2.85 -27.66
CA ILE A 45 11.21 4.15 -28.37
C ILE A 45 9.96 4.17 -29.26
N GLY A 46 9.37 3.01 -29.56
CA GLY A 46 8.08 2.91 -30.25
C GLY A 46 7.03 3.73 -29.51
N GLY A 47 6.45 4.70 -30.20
CA GLY A 47 5.53 5.68 -29.64
C GLY A 47 4.30 5.05 -28.97
N LYS A 48 3.49 5.92 -28.35
CA LYS A 48 2.14 5.65 -27.82
C LYS A 48 1.48 4.52 -28.60
N HIS A 49 1.30 3.34 -27.99
CA HIS A 49 0.68 2.22 -28.69
C HIS A 49 -0.71 2.67 -29.14
N GLU A 50 -1.23 2.19 -30.28
CA GLU A 50 -2.60 2.53 -30.69
C GLU A 50 -3.61 2.22 -29.56
N ASP A 51 -3.32 1.18 -28.78
CA ASP A 51 -4.06 0.80 -27.56
C ASP A 51 -4.04 1.86 -26.45
N ASP A 52 -2.97 2.64 -26.31
CA ASP A 52 -2.86 3.71 -25.30
C ASP A 52 -3.71 4.92 -25.68
N THR A 53 -3.76 5.25 -26.97
CA THR A 53 -4.68 6.27 -27.51
C THR A 53 -6.13 5.80 -27.38
N ASN A 54 -6.39 4.52 -27.67
CA ASN A 54 -7.71 3.92 -27.50
C ASN A 54 -8.17 3.90 -26.04
N ALA A 55 -7.28 3.76 -25.05
CA ALA A 55 -7.62 3.79 -23.63
C ALA A 55 -8.02 5.19 -23.14
N TRP A 56 -7.28 6.23 -23.54
CA TRP A 56 -7.65 7.63 -23.27
C TRP A 56 -8.95 7.98 -24.00
N VAL A 57 -9.05 7.65 -25.30
CA VAL A 57 -10.26 7.88 -26.09
C VAL A 57 -11.45 7.19 -25.43
N LYS A 58 -11.40 5.89 -25.10
CA LYS A 58 -12.48 5.18 -24.37
C LYS A 58 -12.85 5.81 -23.03
N ALA A 59 -11.88 6.35 -22.30
CA ALA A 59 -12.13 7.05 -21.03
C ALA A 59 -12.82 8.40 -21.23
N THR A 60 -12.55 9.07 -22.36
CA THR A 60 -13.09 10.39 -22.73
C THR A 60 -14.32 10.35 -23.65
N ASP A 61 -14.61 9.22 -24.29
CA ASP A 61 -15.64 9.03 -25.33
C ASP A 61 -17.05 8.79 -24.73
N LYS A 62 -17.34 9.48 -23.63
CA LYS A 62 -18.64 9.43 -22.98
C LYS A 62 -19.24 10.83 -23.06
N LYS A 63 -20.45 10.96 -23.61
CA LYS A 63 -21.23 12.23 -23.67
C LYS A 63 -21.37 12.98 -22.31
N LYS A 64 -20.97 12.34 -21.20
CA LYS A 64 -21.02 12.80 -19.81
C LYS A 64 -19.71 13.45 -19.31
N PHE A 65 -18.63 13.47 -20.10
CA PHE A 65 -17.34 14.00 -19.67
C PHE A 65 -16.88 15.17 -20.54
N GLU A 66 -16.03 16.02 -19.97
CA GLU A 66 -15.35 17.12 -20.66
C GLU A 66 -13.86 17.12 -20.35
N CYS A 67 -13.07 17.62 -21.30
CA CYS A 67 -11.61 17.59 -21.23
C CYS A 67 -11.03 18.99 -21.41
N LEU A 68 -10.09 19.37 -20.54
CA LEU A 68 -9.26 20.55 -20.72
C LEU A 68 -7.81 20.13 -20.95
N ARG A 69 -7.15 20.81 -21.88
CA ARG A 69 -5.72 20.64 -22.18
C ARG A 69 -4.98 21.91 -21.87
N MET A 70 -3.87 21.78 -21.15
CA MET A 70 -2.88 22.81 -20.94
C MET A 70 -1.56 22.37 -21.57
N ILE A 71 -0.88 23.32 -22.22
CA ILE A 71 0.44 23.15 -22.81
C ILE A 71 1.40 24.01 -21.99
N VAL A 72 2.51 23.44 -21.56
CA VAL A 72 3.56 24.10 -20.78
C VAL A 72 4.87 24.01 -21.57
N SER A 73 5.42 25.15 -21.99
CA SER A 73 6.65 25.20 -22.79
C SER A 73 7.87 24.89 -21.92
N VAL A 74 8.60 23.81 -22.21
CA VAL A 74 9.77 23.37 -21.43
C VAL A 74 11.03 24.06 -21.94
N GLY A 75 11.19 24.23 -23.25
CA GLY A 75 12.33 24.92 -23.86
C GLY A 75 12.94 24.15 -25.03
N ASP A 76 14.16 24.52 -25.42
CA ASP A 76 14.84 23.97 -26.60
C ASP A 76 15.61 22.67 -26.29
N VAL A 77 15.73 22.35 -25.01
CA VAL A 77 16.37 21.15 -24.49
C VAL A 77 15.40 20.51 -23.51
N CYS A 78 15.15 19.20 -23.63
CA CYS A 78 14.47 18.42 -22.61
C CYS A 78 15.52 17.62 -21.83
N PRO A 79 15.90 18.05 -20.62
CA PRO A 79 16.75 17.26 -19.75
C PRO A 79 16.09 15.90 -19.46
N PRO A 80 16.87 14.80 -19.49
CA PRO A 80 16.42 13.53 -18.94
C PRO A 80 15.91 13.74 -17.51
N GLY A 81 14.69 13.28 -17.19
CA GLY A 81 14.14 13.36 -15.83
C GLY A 81 13.03 14.40 -15.61
N VAL A 82 12.76 15.33 -16.54
CA VAL A 82 11.67 16.33 -16.36
C VAL A 82 10.32 15.63 -16.23
N LEU A 83 10.00 14.76 -17.19
CA LEU A 83 8.74 14.03 -17.23
C LEU A 83 8.64 13.13 -16.00
N GLU A 84 9.70 12.41 -15.70
CA GLU A 84 9.67 11.36 -14.70
C GLU A 84 9.61 11.93 -13.27
N LYS A 85 10.29 13.05 -13.00
CA LYS A 85 10.11 13.81 -11.74
C LYS A 85 8.69 14.34 -11.59
N LEU A 86 8.07 14.78 -12.68
CA LEU A 86 6.67 15.22 -12.65
C LEU A 86 5.72 14.04 -12.38
N LEU A 87 5.95 12.89 -13.02
CA LEU A 87 5.18 11.67 -12.72
C LEU A 87 5.35 11.25 -11.24
N THR A 88 6.57 11.32 -10.69
CA THR A 88 6.76 11.08 -9.25
C THR A 88 5.98 12.09 -8.39
N ALA A 89 5.99 13.37 -8.76
CA ALA A 89 5.23 14.40 -8.04
C ALA A 89 3.70 14.20 -8.14
N CYS A 90 3.22 13.52 -9.19
CA CYS A 90 1.80 13.24 -9.40
C CYS A 90 1.32 11.90 -8.80
N GLN A 91 2.22 11.07 -8.26
CA GLN A 91 1.89 9.74 -7.73
C GLN A 91 0.83 9.77 -6.60
N GLY A 92 0.75 10.87 -5.84
CA GLY A 92 -0.23 11.03 -4.76
C GLY A 92 -1.67 11.26 -5.23
N TYR A 93 -1.89 11.58 -6.51
CA TYR A 93 -3.22 11.96 -7.01
C TYR A 93 -4.09 10.80 -7.49
N GLY A 94 -3.51 9.60 -7.63
CA GLY A 94 -4.22 8.44 -8.13
C GLY A 94 -3.30 7.31 -8.58
N SER A 95 -3.79 6.46 -9.47
CA SER A 95 -3.09 5.28 -9.96
C SER A 95 -2.77 5.40 -11.45
N TYR A 96 -1.51 5.14 -11.82
CA TYR A 96 -1.10 5.08 -13.21
C TYR A 96 -1.72 3.84 -13.89
N LEU A 97 -2.46 4.08 -14.97
CA LEU A 97 -3.08 3.02 -15.78
C LEU A 97 -2.11 2.53 -16.86
N ARG A 98 -1.35 3.47 -17.45
CA ARG A 98 -0.36 3.23 -18.52
C ARG A 98 0.78 4.23 -18.43
N VAL A 99 1.99 3.79 -18.76
CA VAL A 99 3.21 4.62 -18.82
C VAL A 99 4.03 4.22 -20.04
N TRP A 100 4.47 5.19 -20.82
CA TRP A 100 5.34 5.04 -22.00
C TRP A 100 6.51 6.02 -21.91
N ARG A 101 7.48 5.92 -22.83
CA ARG A 101 8.72 6.72 -22.79
C ARG A 101 8.49 8.23 -22.75
N GLY A 102 7.39 8.70 -23.36
CA GLY A 102 7.04 10.10 -23.49
C GLY A 102 5.84 10.54 -22.64
N GLY A 103 5.25 9.69 -21.81
CA GLY A 103 4.06 10.10 -21.04
C GLY A 103 3.44 9.04 -20.15
N ALA A 104 2.37 9.41 -19.49
CA ALA A 104 1.59 8.53 -18.64
C ALA A 104 0.11 8.92 -18.59
N HIS A 105 -0.74 7.92 -18.44
CA HIS A 105 -2.17 8.05 -18.17
C HIS A 105 -2.46 7.58 -16.74
N MET A 106 -3.14 8.43 -15.98
CA MET A 106 -3.47 8.22 -14.58
C MET A 106 -4.98 8.26 -14.38
N LYS A 107 -5.51 7.32 -13.59
CA LYS A 107 -6.84 7.41 -12.99
C LYS A 107 -6.70 8.21 -11.70
N VAL A 108 -7.43 9.31 -11.61
CA VAL A 108 -7.31 10.27 -10.52
C VAL A 108 -8.36 9.95 -9.46
N SER A 109 -7.97 9.99 -8.18
CA SER A 109 -8.86 9.74 -7.05
C SER A 109 -8.90 10.87 -6.03
N SER A 110 -7.99 11.84 -6.11
CA SER A 110 -7.85 12.88 -5.08
C SER A 110 -7.89 14.32 -5.60
N LEU A 111 -8.13 14.54 -6.91
CA LEU A 111 -8.38 15.87 -7.45
C LEU A 111 -9.88 16.02 -7.68
N GLN A 112 -10.44 17.15 -7.26
CA GLN A 112 -11.88 17.36 -7.31
C GLN A 112 -12.39 17.34 -8.75
N ASP A 113 -13.42 16.51 -8.98
CA ASP A 113 -14.13 16.34 -10.25
C ASP A 113 -13.28 15.97 -11.46
N VAL A 114 -12.01 15.57 -11.25
CA VAL A 114 -11.13 15.01 -12.28
C VAL A 114 -11.07 13.50 -12.12
N SER A 115 -11.47 12.77 -13.16
CA SER A 115 -11.44 11.30 -13.20
C SER A 115 -10.16 10.75 -13.83
N HIS A 116 -9.59 11.46 -14.79
CA HIS A 116 -8.39 11.04 -15.51
C HIS A 116 -7.44 12.20 -15.79
N LEU A 117 -6.14 11.91 -15.74
CA LEU A 117 -5.05 12.82 -16.07
C LEU A 117 -4.09 12.16 -17.07
N LEU A 118 -3.75 12.87 -18.14
CA LEU A 118 -2.76 12.49 -19.13
C LEU A 118 -1.63 13.53 -19.10
N ILE A 119 -0.39 13.04 -18.96
CA ILE A 119 0.83 13.84 -18.94
C ILE A 119 1.73 13.34 -20.06
N GLU A 120 2.05 14.20 -21.03
CA GLU A 120 2.89 13.85 -22.18
C GLU A 120 3.99 14.89 -22.40
N MET A 121 5.22 14.44 -22.61
CA MET A 121 6.30 15.24 -23.14
C MET A 121 6.31 15.10 -24.67
N CYS A 122 6.17 16.21 -25.37
CA CYS A 122 6.13 16.26 -26.82
C CYS A 122 7.33 17.04 -27.37
N GLU A 123 7.99 16.47 -28.37
CA GLU A 123 8.95 17.17 -29.21
C GLU A 123 8.19 17.85 -30.35
N ILE A 124 8.46 19.14 -30.57
CA ILE A 124 7.83 19.96 -31.61
C ILE A 124 8.90 20.74 -32.37
N ASP A 125 8.58 21.04 -33.63
CA ASP A 125 9.38 21.94 -34.46
C ASP A 125 9.28 23.38 -33.93
N LYS A 126 10.40 24.11 -33.81
CA LYS A 126 10.39 25.51 -33.38
C LYS A 126 9.55 26.43 -34.29
N ALA A 127 9.36 26.08 -35.56
CA ALA A 127 8.44 26.81 -36.45
C ALA A 127 6.98 26.76 -35.94
N VAL A 128 6.59 25.66 -35.29
CA VAL A 128 5.29 25.45 -34.65
C VAL A 128 5.27 26.08 -33.24
N ALA A 129 6.33 25.89 -32.45
CA ALA A 129 6.49 26.49 -31.11
C ALA A 129 6.44 28.04 -31.14
N GLY A 130 6.96 28.63 -32.22
CA GLY A 130 6.97 30.06 -32.46
C GLY A 130 5.58 30.69 -32.58
N ARG A 131 4.53 29.94 -32.97
CA ARG A 131 3.15 30.45 -33.01
C ARG A 131 2.60 30.73 -31.61
N VAL A 132 2.98 29.92 -30.62
CA VAL A 132 2.64 30.15 -29.20
C VAL A 132 3.35 31.38 -28.63
N ARG A 133 4.50 31.77 -29.19
CA ARG A 133 5.30 32.93 -28.74
C ARG A 133 4.98 34.24 -29.49
N ARG A 134 4.62 34.22 -30.78
CA ARG A 134 4.47 35.42 -31.63
C ARG A 134 3.25 36.29 -31.36
N PHE A 135 2.19 35.78 -30.74
CA PHE A 135 1.06 36.63 -30.31
C PHE A 135 1.41 37.64 -29.20
N SER A 136 2.62 37.58 -28.62
CA SER A 136 3.07 38.52 -27.58
C SER A 136 3.83 39.75 -28.09
N SER A 137 4.47 39.68 -29.27
CA SER A 137 5.31 40.79 -29.75
C SER A 137 4.54 41.91 -30.45
N GLU A 138 3.38 41.60 -31.06
CA GLU A 138 2.57 42.60 -31.77
C GLU A 138 1.73 43.51 -30.85
N PHE A 139 1.62 43.18 -29.56
CA PHE A 139 0.88 44.01 -28.58
C PHE A 139 1.77 44.86 -27.66
N SER A 140 3.10 44.74 -27.75
CA SER A 140 4.03 45.55 -26.94
C SER A 140 4.37 46.93 -27.54
N SER A 141 3.86 47.23 -28.74
CA SER A 141 4.11 48.49 -29.45
C SER A 141 2.95 49.50 -29.41
N PHE A 142 1.94 49.30 -28.55
CA PHE A 142 0.99 50.37 -28.25
C PHE A 142 1.59 51.34 -27.24
N LYS A 143 2.25 52.39 -27.77
CA LYS A 143 2.56 53.61 -27.04
C LYS A 143 1.27 54.14 -26.40
N THR A 144 1.32 54.37 -25.10
CA THR A 144 0.36 55.21 -24.38
C THR A 144 0.21 56.55 -25.09
N PRO A 145 -1.01 56.97 -25.49
CA PRO A 145 -1.24 58.36 -25.85
C PRO A 145 -1.26 59.17 -24.57
N GLY A 146 -0.22 59.98 -24.38
CA GLY A 146 -0.26 61.11 -23.45
C GLY A 146 -1.38 62.07 -23.82
N ALA A 147 -1.88 62.74 -22.78
CA ALA A 147 -2.96 63.71 -22.81
C ALA A 147 -2.92 64.67 -24.02
N ALA A 148 -4.08 64.85 -24.66
CA ALA A 148 -4.35 65.98 -25.52
C ALA A 148 -5.07 67.09 -24.71
N PRO A 149 -4.71 68.37 -24.90
CA PRO A 149 -5.68 69.44 -24.79
C PRO A 149 -6.27 69.77 -26.18
N THR A 150 -7.61 69.77 -26.22
CA THR A 150 -8.50 70.65 -27.00
C THR A 150 -8.01 71.31 -28.29
N ALA A 151 -8.65 70.96 -29.42
CA ALA A 151 -9.18 71.92 -30.41
C ALA A 151 -10.11 71.23 -31.45
N ALA A 152 -11.00 72.03 -32.02
CA ALA A 152 -12.26 71.75 -32.73
C ALA A 152 -12.11 71.35 -34.24
N PRO A 153 -13.22 71.07 -34.97
CA PRO A 153 -13.28 70.12 -36.09
C PRO A 153 -13.40 70.74 -37.50
N ALA A 154 -13.18 69.90 -38.53
CA ALA A 154 -13.68 69.97 -39.92
C ALA A 154 -13.10 68.75 -40.68
N SER A 155 -13.64 68.14 -41.74
CA SER A 155 -14.92 68.09 -42.46
C SER A 155 -14.69 67.11 -43.66
N SER A 156 -15.78 66.64 -44.30
CA SER A 156 -15.91 66.15 -45.71
C SER A 156 -15.21 64.82 -46.09
N GLU A 157 -15.96 63.74 -46.43
CA GLU A 157 -16.40 63.30 -47.80
C GLU A 157 -15.28 62.56 -48.58
N SER A 158 -15.44 61.51 -49.40
CA SER A 158 -16.56 60.76 -49.99
C SER A 158 -16.03 59.52 -50.76
N THR A 159 -16.76 58.40 -50.71
CA THR A 159 -17.17 57.44 -51.78
C THR A 159 -16.24 56.79 -52.85
N PHE A 160 -16.72 55.60 -53.28
CA PHE A 160 -16.46 54.73 -54.46
C PHE A 160 -15.33 53.69 -54.30
N ALA A 161 -15.48 52.35 -54.41
CA ALA A 161 -16.35 51.37 -55.09
C ALA A 161 -15.58 50.59 -56.18
N VAL A 162 -16.07 49.36 -56.41
CA VAL A 162 -15.94 48.49 -57.60
C VAL A 162 -14.98 47.29 -57.48
N ALA A 163 -15.61 46.13 -57.73
CA ALA A 163 -15.09 44.78 -57.89
C ALA A 163 -14.56 44.52 -59.30
N ALA A 164 -13.80 43.44 -59.49
CA ALA A 164 -13.97 42.47 -60.59
C ALA A 164 -12.90 41.36 -60.53
N GLU A 165 -13.41 40.13 -60.49
CA GLU A 165 -13.15 38.98 -61.38
C GLU A 165 -11.76 38.73 -62.00
N GLY A 166 -11.38 37.45 -62.01
CA GLY A 166 -10.21 36.94 -62.73
C GLY A 166 -10.08 35.42 -62.58
N ASP A 167 -10.52 34.72 -63.60
CA ASP A 167 -10.90 33.32 -63.72
C ASP A 167 -9.75 32.33 -64.03
N THR A 168 -10.08 31.03 -63.89
CA THR A 168 -9.59 29.86 -64.67
C THR A 168 -8.13 29.36 -64.52
N ALA A 169 -7.78 28.09 -64.69
CA ALA A 169 -8.45 26.78 -64.75
C ALA A 169 -7.36 25.69 -64.95
N ALA A 170 -7.75 24.43 -64.70
CA ALA A 170 -7.28 23.20 -65.39
C ALA A 170 -5.84 22.71 -65.12
N ALA A 171 -5.52 21.41 -65.11
CA ALA A 171 -6.28 20.16 -65.16
C ALA A 171 -5.32 19.01 -64.75
N ALA A 172 -5.92 17.92 -64.28
CA ALA A 172 -5.36 16.57 -64.14
C ALA A 172 -5.10 15.94 -65.56
N PRO A 173 -4.78 14.63 -65.78
CA PRO A 173 -4.79 13.50 -64.83
C PRO A 173 -3.79 12.32 -65.05
N SER A 174 -3.72 11.47 -64.01
CA SER A 174 -3.77 9.98 -63.96
C SER A 174 -2.84 9.03 -64.74
N ALA A 175 -2.60 7.88 -64.06
CA ALA A 175 -2.30 6.49 -64.51
C ALA A 175 -0.83 6.08 -64.34
N SER A 176 -0.43 4.87 -63.94
CA SER A 176 -1.07 3.61 -63.48
C SER A 176 0.06 2.59 -63.19
N GLY A 177 -0.19 1.58 -62.36
CA GLY A 177 0.33 0.22 -62.62
C GLY A 177 1.55 -0.32 -61.85
N GLU A 178 1.23 -1.26 -60.95
CA GLU A 178 1.77 -2.63 -60.85
C GLU A 178 3.10 -2.98 -60.14
N GLU A 179 3.01 -4.19 -59.56
CA GLU A 179 3.83 -4.89 -58.57
C GLU A 179 5.13 -5.51 -59.14
N GLY A 180 6.07 -5.88 -58.26
CA GLY A 180 7.07 -6.91 -58.58
C GLY A 180 8.31 -6.93 -57.69
N ALA A 181 8.45 -7.98 -56.87
CA ALA A 181 9.56 -8.24 -55.96
C ALA A 181 10.90 -8.59 -56.65
N LYS A 182 12.02 -8.13 -56.08
CA LYS A 182 13.33 -8.80 -56.15
C LYS A 182 14.33 -8.26 -55.12
N ALA A 183 14.96 -9.16 -54.36
CA ALA A 183 16.18 -8.94 -53.59
C ALA A 183 17.38 -9.59 -54.31
N PRO A 184 18.62 -9.53 -53.78
CA PRO A 184 19.50 -8.36 -53.75
C PRO A 184 20.80 -8.64 -54.55
N SER A 185 21.52 -7.61 -55.00
CA SER A 185 22.89 -7.77 -55.49
C SER A 185 23.78 -6.66 -54.95
N GLY A 186 24.82 -7.05 -54.22
CA GLY A 186 25.72 -6.17 -53.52
C GLY A 186 26.71 -5.47 -54.44
N THR A 187 26.74 -4.15 -54.34
CA THR A 187 27.87 -3.28 -54.69
C THR A 187 27.82 -1.95 -53.91
N ASP A 188 27.34 -1.92 -52.66
CA ASP A 188 27.24 -0.67 -51.88
C ASP A 188 28.11 -0.67 -50.62
N VAL A 189 29.36 -1.11 -50.74
CA VAL A 189 30.37 -1.00 -49.66
C VAL A 189 31.49 0.00 -50.04
N GLN A 190 31.29 0.81 -51.09
CA GLN A 190 32.25 1.85 -51.48
C GLN A 190 31.68 3.27 -51.51
N GLU A 191 30.37 3.47 -51.33
CA GLU A 191 29.76 4.81 -51.22
C GLU A 191 29.66 5.32 -49.76
N GLU A 192 29.60 4.44 -48.76
CA GLU A 192 29.44 4.84 -47.35
C GLU A 192 30.70 5.48 -46.70
N MET A 193 31.88 5.33 -47.33
CA MET A 193 33.12 5.96 -46.84
C MET A 193 33.40 7.35 -47.46
N ALA A 194 32.68 7.73 -48.51
CA ALA A 194 32.81 9.05 -49.13
C ALA A 194 31.94 10.11 -48.42
N ASP A 195 30.77 9.72 -47.90
CA ASP A 195 29.85 10.63 -47.18
C ASP A 195 30.30 11.00 -45.76
N LEU A 196 31.22 10.23 -45.16
CA LEU A 196 31.84 10.57 -43.87
C LEU A 196 32.92 11.66 -43.97
N MET A 197 33.36 12.01 -45.19
CA MET A 197 34.45 12.98 -45.44
C MET A 197 33.97 14.26 -46.13
N ALA A 198 32.70 14.34 -46.54
CA ALA A 198 32.09 15.57 -47.05
C ALA A 198 31.24 16.23 -45.94
N GLY A 199 31.80 17.27 -45.32
CA GLY A 199 31.14 18.10 -44.31
C GLY A 199 29.94 18.90 -44.84
N GLY A 200 28.85 18.20 -45.18
CA GLY A 200 27.54 18.78 -45.45
C GLY A 200 26.88 19.16 -44.13
N SER A 201 26.86 20.46 -43.81
CA SER A 201 26.10 21.02 -42.70
C SER A 201 24.60 20.78 -42.92
N LYS A 202 24.08 19.62 -42.46
CA LYS A 202 22.65 19.41 -42.28
C LYS A 202 22.14 20.55 -41.39
N LYS A 203 21.23 21.38 -41.92
CA LYS A 203 20.43 22.33 -41.11
C LYS A 203 19.85 21.52 -39.96
N THR A 204 20.38 21.69 -38.76
CA THR A 204 19.78 21.18 -37.53
C THR A 204 18.43 21.86 -37.40
N GLU A 205 17.35 21.13 -37.69
CA GLU A 205 15.99 21.52 -37.35
C GLU A 205 15.97 21.86 -35.86
N GLU A 206 15.74 23.13 -35.56
CA GLU A 206 15.71 23.57 -34.19
C GLU A 206 14.47 23.00 -33.51
N ARG A 207 14.68 22.09 -32.54
CA ARG A 207 13.62 21.40 -31.79
C ARG A 207 13.26 22.17 -30.52
N ALA A 208 12.00 22.07 -30.12
CA ALA A 208 11.50 22.54 -28.83
C ALA A 208 10.66 21.46 -28.16
N PHE A 209 10.55 21.54 -26.85
CA PHE A 209 9.83 20.56 -26.03
C PHE A 209 8.70 21.24 -25.27
N GLU A 210 7.55 20.58 -25.27
CA GLU A 210 6.35 21.00 -24.56
C GLU A 210 5.78 19.86 -23.74
N LEU A 211 5.31 20.20 -22.56
CA LEU A 211 4.58 19.30 -21.69
C LEU A 211 3.08 19.53 -21.91
N ARG A 212 2.37 18.49 -22.33
CA ARG A 212 0.92 18.45 -22.48
C ARG A 212 0.30 17.83 -21.24
N LEU A 213 -0.62 18.57 -20.63
CA LEU A 213 -1.39 18.18 -19.47
C LEU A 213 -2.86 18.15 -19.87
N GLU A 214 -3.50 16.99 -19.87
CA GLU A 214 -4.93 16.86 -20.17
C GLU A 214 -5.66 16.26 -18.98
N ALA A 215 -6.68 16.95 -18.49
CA ALA A 215 -7.53 16.48 -17.42
C ALA A 215 -8.96 16.30 -17.94
N CYS A 216 -9.58 15.19 -17.54
CA CYS A 216 -10.94 14.81 -17.89
C CYS A 216 -11.78 14.73 -16.62
N GLY A 217 -12.99 15.29 -16.67
CA GLY A 217 -13.93 15.35 -15.54
C GLY A 217 -15.38 15.28 -15.99
N LYS A 218 -16.32 15.26 -15.05
CA LYS A 218 -17.77 15.27 -15.35
C LYS A 218 -18.12 16.56 -16.12
N LYS A 219 -19.05 16.47 -17.07
CA LYS A 219 -19.52 17.63 -17.84
C LYS A 219 -20.08 18.69 -16.88
N GLY A 220 -19.65 19.94 -17.02
CA GLY A 220 -20.00 21.05 -16.12
C GLY A 220 -18.97 21.33 -15.03
N ALA A 221 -17.98 20.46 -14.82
CA ALA A 221 -16.89 20.63 -13.84
C ALA A 221 -15.67 21.40 -14.39
N THR A 222 -15.88 22.27 -15.38
CA THR A 222 -14.80 22.90 -16.15
C THR A 222 -13.89 23.73 -15.25
N LYS A 223 -14.44 24.36 -14.20
CA LYS A 223 -13.68 25.21 -13.27
C LYS A 223 -12.81 24.39 -12.33
N GLU A 224 -13.28 23.21 -11.93
CA GLU A 224 -12.63 22.27 -11.04
C GLU A 224 -11.50 21.52 -11.77
N ILE A 225 -11.76 21.09 -13.01
CA ILE A 225 -10.74 20.56 -13.93
C ILE A 225 -9.65 21.62 -14.15
N TRP A 226 -10.04 22.88 -14.35
CA TRP A 226 -9.11 24.00 -14.51
C TRP A 226 -8.24 24.24 -13.28
N ALA A 227 -8.84 24.27 -12.08
CA ALA A 227 -8.11 24.40 -10.83
C ALA A 227 -7.09 23.27 -10.65
N SER A 228 -7.46 22.04 -11.03
CA SER A 228 -6.59 20.86 -10.98
C SER A 228 -5.39 20.99 -11.94
N LEU A 229 -5.62 21.44 -13.18
CA LEU A 229 -4.56 21.69 -14.15
C LEU A 229 -3.61 22.79 -13.69
N MET A 230 -4.12 23.85 -13.06
CA MET A 230 -3.29 24.93 -12.49
C MET A 230 -2.38 24.42 -11.38
N HIS A 231 -2.88 23.51 -10.54
CA HIS A 231 -2.07 22.84 -9.51
C HIS A 231 -0.97 21.96 -10.11
N ILE A 232 -1.30 21.11 -11.08
CA ILE A 232 -0.32 20.25 -11.76
C ILE A 232 0.73 21.09 -12.49
N LYS A 233 0.34 22.20 -13.11
CA LYS A 233 1.26 23.17 -13.74
C LYS A 233 2.22 23.79 -12.72
N LYS A 234 1.79 24.03 -11.48
CA LYS A 234 2.67 24.51 -10.40
C LYS A 234 3.73 23.46 -10.04
N LEU A 235 3.36 22.18 -10.00
CA LEU A 235 4.31 21.07 -9.80
C LEU A 235 5.30 20.97 -10.97
N ALA A 236 4.81 21.05 -12.20
CA ALA A 236 5.66 21.06 -13.40
C ALA A 236 6.67 22.22 -13.37
N GLN A 237 6.22 23.43 -13.00
CA GLN A 237 7.13 24.58 -12.84
C GLN A 237 8.18 24.31 -11.75
N ALA A 238 7.80 23.74 -10.61
CA ALA A 238 8.74 23.42 -9.53
C ALA A 238 9.79 22.38 -9.96
N VAL A 239 9.41 21.38 -10.76
CA VAL A 239 10.34 20.41 -11.33
C VAL A 239 11.30 21.07 -12.32
N ILE A 240 10.78 21.94 -13.19
CA ILE A 240 11.58 22.66 -14.19
C ILE A 240 12.57 23.62 -13.52
N ASP A 241 12.15 24.32 -12.47
CA ASP A 241 12.99 25.27 -11.73
C ASP A 241 14.18 24.60 -11.01
N GLN A 242 14.06 23.31 -10.69
CA GLN A 242 15.12 22.51 -10.09
C GLN A 242 16.20 22.05 -11.09
N LEU A 243 15.97 22.23 -12.39
CA LEU A 243 16.86 21.72 -13.43
C LEU A 243 17.67 22.86 -14.07
N PRO A 244 19.02 22.82 -13.99
CA PRO A 244 19.86 23.84 -14.57
C PRO A 244 19.75 23.82 -16.11
N GLY A 245 19.70 25.02 -16.72
CA GLY A 245 19.62 25.18 -18.18
C GLY A 245 18.20 25.29 -18.74
N LEU A 246 17.16 25.10 -17.91
CA LEU A 246 15.77 25.33 -18.31
C LEU A 246 15.29 26.76 -17.97
N PRO A 247 14.30 27.29 -18.72
CA PRO A 247 13.70 28.59 -18.42
C PRO A 247 12.92 28.55 -17.09
N LYS A 248 13.36 29.36 -16.12
CA LYS A 248 12.74 29.52 -14.78
C LYS A 248 11.30 30.05 -14.77
N ARG A 249 10.77 30.45 -15.93
CA ARG A 249 9.39 30.87 -16.11
C ARG A 249 8.90 30.27 -17.40
N VAL A 250 8.11 29.20 -17.28
CA VAL A 250 7.55 28.54 -18.46
C VAL A 250 6.26 29.22 -18.87
N ASN A 251 6.13 29.49 -20.17
CA ASN A 251 4.87 29.94 -20.74
C ASN A 251 3.92 28.75 -20.79
N ALA A 252 2.65 29.01 -20.49
CA ALA A 252 1.60 28.02 -20.58
C ALA A 252 0.40 28.58 -21.35
N ALA A 253 -0.26 27.70 -22.09
CA ALA A 253 -1.47 28.01 -22.82
C ALA A 253 -2.53 26.93 -22.60
N VAL A 254 -3.79 27.31 -22.72
CA VAL A 254 -4.95 26.42 -22.55
C VAL A 254 -5.63 26.27 -23.89
N CYS A 255 -5.95 25.05 -24.28
CA CYS A 255 -6.67 24.82 -25.53
C CYS A 255 -8.18 24.90 -25.29
N CYS A 256 -8.91 25.46 -26.25
CA CYS A 256 -10.36 25.47 -26.27
C CYS A 256 -10.88 24.01 -26.30
N PRO A 257 -11.71 23.59 -25.34
CA PRO A 257 -12.20 22.21 -25.23
C PRO A 257 -12.99 21.80 -26.48
N ARG A 258 -13.78 22.73 -27.05
CA ARG A 258 -14.55 22.48 -28.27
C ARG A 258 -13.68 22.31 -29.51
N CYS A 259 -12.60 23.08 -29.62
CA CYS A 259 -11.64 22.88 -30.71
C CYS A 259 -10.87 21.56 -30.59
N ILE A 260 -10.58 21.11 -29.35
CA ILE A 260 -9.97 19.80 -29.12
C ILE A 260 -10.91 18.67 -29.53
N ALA A 261 -12.17 18.73 -29.12
CA ALA A 261 -13.18 17.73 -29.47
C ALA A 261 -13.39 17.61 -30.99
N GLN A 262 -13.13 18.68 -31.74
CA GLN A 262 -13.19 18.70 -33.21
C GLN A 262 -11.88 18.25 -33.88
N GLY A 263 -10.86 17.84 -33.12
CA GLY A 263 -9.56 17.44 -33.66
C GLY A 263 -8.70 18.61 -34.16
N LEU A 264 -8.95 19.82 -33.66
CA LEU A 264 -8.40 21.07 -34.17
C LEU A 264 -7.60 21.86 -33.10
N PRO A 265 -6.62 21.26 -32.41
CA PRO A 265 -5.99 21.83 -31.22
C PRO A 265 -5.04 23.00 -31.48
N GLU A 266 -4.57 23.20 -32.72
CA GLU A 266 -3.45 24.11 -33.00
C GLU A 266 -3.80 25.61 -32.98
N ILE A 267 -5.09 25.97 -33.05
CA ILE A 267 -5.52 27.36 -33.31
C ILE A 267 -6.26 27.97 -32.11
N GLY A 268 -6.98 27.17 -31.32
CA GLY A 268 -7.77 27.68 -30.18
C GLY A 268 -6.98 27.72 -28.87
N HIS A 269 -5.84 28.42 -28.79
CA HIS A 269 -5.03 28.47 -27.57
C HIS A 269 -5.12 29.85 -26.88
N PHE A 270 -5.34 29.84 -25.58
CA PHE A 270 -5.38 31.04 -24.74
C PHE A 270 -4.14 31.09 -23.86
N GLN A 271 -3.43 32.23 -23.86
CA GLN A 271 -2.32 32.41 -22.95
C GLN A 271 -2.83 32.42 -21.50
N LEU A 272 -2.14 31.68 -20.62
CA LEU A 272 -2.55 31.55 -19.22
C LEU A 272 -2.76 32.92 -18.53
N ARG A 273 -1.93 33.91 -18.88
CA ARG A 273 -1.99 35.26 -18.30
C ARG A 273 -3.24 36.05 -18.67
N GLN A 274 -3.92 35.70 -19.76
CA GLN A 274 -5.13 36.36 -20.24
C GLN A 274 -6.37 35.67 -19.65
N ILE A 275 -6.45 34.35 -19.77
CA ILE A 275 -7.61 33.56 -19.34
C ILE A 275 -7.83 33.53 -17.81
N VAL A 276 -6.79 33.81 -17.03
CA VAL A 276 -6.87 33.96 -15.56
C VAL A 276 -7.48 35.31 -15.14
N LYS A 277 -7.52 36.30 -16.03
CA LYS A 277 -7.95 37.68 -15.68
C LYS A 277 -9.36 38.03 -16.12
N GLN A 278 -9.84 37.41 -17.19
CA GLN A 278 -11.10 37.77 -17.81
C GLN A 278 -11.65 36.60 -18.63
N ASP A 279 -12.93 36.69 -18.98
CA ASP A 279 -13.56 35.78 -19.93
C ASP A 279 -13.00 35.98 -21.33
N MET A 280 -12.82 34.88 -22.05
CA MET A 280 -12.25 34.88 -23.40
C MET A 280 -13.15 34.08 -24.33
N ASN A 281 -13.51 34.64 -25.48
CA ASN A 281 -14.18 33.89 -26.55
C ASN A 281 -13.14 33.24 -27.45
N CYS A 282 -13.36 31.97 -27.80
CA CYS A 282 -12.54 31.30 -28.79
C CYS A 282 -12.77 31.94 -30.17
N GLU A 283 -11.71 32.49 -30.77
CA GLU A 283 -11.77 33.15 -32.08
C GLU A 283 -12.24 32.23 -33.20
N ARG A 284 -12.14 30.90 -33.02
CA ARG A 284 -12.51 29.91 -34.03
C ARG A 284 -13.94 29.39 -33.90
N CYS A 285 -14.34 28.98 -32.70
CA CYS A 285 -15.64 28.33 -32.48
C CYS A 285 -16.63 29.18 -31.67
N GLY A 286 -16.22 30.36 -31.23
CA GLY A 286 -17.04 31.27 -30.42
C GLY A 286 -17.28 30.81 -28.98
N GLU A 287 -16.64 29.72 -28.53
CA GLU A 287 -16.82 29.18 -27.19
C GLU A 287 -16.34 30.17 -26.11
N LEU A 288 -17.20 30.49 -25.15
CA LEU A 288 -16.87 31.36 -24.02
C LEU A 288 -16.09 30.57 -22.97
N MET A 289 -14.87 31.01 -22.66
CA MET A 289 -13.99 30.44 -21.65
C MET A 289 -14.00 31.29 -20.38
N ALA A 290 -14.83 30.92 -19.41
CA ALA A 290 -14.99 31.65 -18.15
C ALA A 290 -14.22 31.05 -16.97
N LEU A 291 -12.90 30.83 -17.16
CA LEU A 291 -12.04 30.14 -16.18
C LEU A 291 -11.51 31.06 -15.06
N HIS A 292 -11.58 32.38 -15.22
CA HIS A 292 -11.06 33.36 -14.26
C HIS A 292 -11.83 33.35 -12.92
N THR A 293 -13.07 32.85 -12.92
CA THR A 293 -13.94 32.74 -11.74
C THR A 293 -13.75 31.44 -10.95
N ALA A 294 -12.88 30.55 -11.42
CA ALA A 294 -12.63 29.29 -10.73
C ALA A 294 -11.86 29.54 -9.42
N ASP A 295 -12.30 28.90 -8.35
CA ASP A 295 -11.58 28.94 -7.09
C ASP A 295 -10.37 27.99 -7.15
N LEU A 296 -9.18 28.58 -7.24
CA LEU A 296 -7.91 27.85 -7.30
C LEU A 296 -7.48 27.30 -5.93
N ALA A 297 -8.18 27.64 -4.83
CA ALA A 297 -7.91 27.11 -3.49
C ALA A 297 -8.57 25.74 -3.24
N VAL A 298 -9.52 25.34 -4.08
CA VAL A 298 -10.32 24.11 -3.95
C VAL A 298 -9.48 22.83 -3.98
N ASN A 299 -8.34 22.83 -4.69
CA ASN A 299 -7.44 21.67 -4.76
C ASN A 299 -6.30 21.70 -3.72
N ARG A 300 -6.51 22.33 -2.55
CA ARG A 300 -5.64 22.11 -1.39
C ARG A 300 -5.82 20.70 -0.88
N VAL A 301 -5.06 19.75 -1.43
CA VAL A 301 -4.89 18.44 -0.83
C VAL A 301 -4.43 18.63 0.61
N VAL A 302 -5.31 18.31 1.56
CA VAL A 302 -4.97 18.18 2.98
C VAL A 302 -3.82 17.20 3.06
N GLY A 303 -2.64 17.66 3.51
CA GLY A 303 -1.47 16.81 3.73
C GLY A 303 -0.28 16.95 2.78
N MET A 304 -0.27 17.82 1.77
CA MET A 304 0.96 18.09 0.99
C MET A 304 1.44 19.53 1.14
N SER A 305 2.32 19.75 2.14
CA SER A 305 3.16 20.94 2.20
C SER A 305 4.04 21.01 0.95
N SER A 306 4.25 22.22 0.42
CA SER A 306 5.13 22.51 -0.72
C SER A 306 6.63 22.30 -0.44
N GLN A 307 6.96 21.53 0.59
CA GLN A 307 8.29 21.01 0.86
C GLN A 307 8.15 19.49 1.01
N LEU A 308 9.10 18.79 0.40
CA LEU A 308 9.19 17.34 0.23
C LEU A 308 9.32 16.59 1.59
N GLU A 309 8.30 16.68 2.44
CA GLU A 309 8.09 15.81 3.60
C GLU A 309 6.80 15.02 3.38
N ILE A 310 6.95 13.71 3.24
CA ILE A 310 5.87 12.74 3.04
C ILE A 310 5.06 12.70 4.35
N ALA A 311 3.96 13.43 4.40
CA ALA A 311 2.98 13.30 5.48
C ALA A 311 2.09 12.08 5.21
N LEU A 312 1.92 11.29 6.26
CA LEU A 312 1.15 10.06 6.32
C LEU A 312 -0.31 10.27 5.90
N VAL A 313 -0.79 9.33 5.10
CA VAL A 313 -2.21 9.12 4.75
C VAL A 313 -3.06 9.09 6.02
N GLU A 314 -4.13 9.87 6.06
CA GLU A 314 -5.12 9.78 7.14
C GLU A 314 -5.74 8.38 7.20
N PRO A 315 -5.98 7.84 8.40
CA PRO A 315 -6.29 6.43 8.57
C PRO A 315 -7.66 6.11 7.97
N LYS A 316 -7.70 5.04 7.15
CA LYS A 316 -8.92 4.24 6.99
C LYS A 316 -9.54 3.99 8.39
N PRO A 317 -10.87 3.87 8.52
CA PRO A 317 -11.49 3.49 9.80
C PRO A 317 -10.68 2.35 10.40
N LYS A 318 -10.24 2.49 11.66
CA LYS A 318 -9.31 1.57 12.33
C LYS A 318 -9.84 0.15 12.19
N GLU A 319 -9.42 -0.57 11.15
CA GLU A 319 -9.73 -1.98 10.99
C GLU A 319 -9.18 -2.65 12.24
N GLN A 320 -10.07 -3.23 13.04
CA GLN A 320 -9.68 -3.88 14.28
C GLN A 320 -8.71 -5.00 13.93
N ASP A 321 -7.51 -4.95 14.51
CA ASP A 321 -6.58 -6.07 14.46
C ASP A 321 -7.17 -7.17 15.35
N LEU A 322 -7.53 -8.31 14.76
CA LEU A 322 -8.16 -9.40 15.49
C LEU A 322 -7.13 -10.52 15.62
N LYS A 323 -6.85 -10.91 16.87
CA LYS A 323 -5.76 -11.82 17.26
C LYS A 323 -5.60 -13.06 16.37
N PHE A 324 -6.69 -13.78 16.10
CA PHE A 324 -6.69 -15.00 15.27
C PHE A 324 -7.08 -14.77 13.80
N VAL A 325 -7.06 -13.53 13.33
CA VAL A 325 -7.41 -13.17 11.95
C VAL A 325 -6.24 -12.48 11.28
N ALA A 326 -5.75 -13.04 10.18
CA ALA A 326 -4.79 -12.40 9.31
C ALA A 326 -5.54 -11.44 8.37
N ASN A 327 -5.65 -10.17 8.75
CA ASN A 327 -6.26 -9.12 7.92
C ASN A 327 -5.27 -8.12 7.31
N ARG A 328 -4.00 -8.18 7.74
CA ARG A 328 -2.94 -7.22 7.36
C ARG A 328 -1.67 -7.88 6.84
N MET A 329 -1.76 -9.15 6.47
CA MET A 329 -0.67 -9.85 5.81
C MET A 329 -0.30 -9.17 4.48
N ARG A 330 0.99 -9.15 4.16
CA ARG A 330 1.50 -8.50 2.96
C ARG A 330 1.94 -9.53 1.94
N SER A 331 1.36 -9.48 0.75
CA SER A 331 1.69 -10.38 -0.36
C SER A 331 3.17 -10.26 -0.78
N GLY A 332 3.80 -11.39 -1.09
CA GLY A 332 5.20 -11.46 -1.49
C GLY A 332 6.19 -11.33 -0.33
N ARG A 333 7.36 -10.73 -0.61
CA ARG A 333 8.45 -10.52 0.34
C ARG A 333 8.65 -9.03 0.60
N PRO A 334 7.83 -8.42 1.49
CA PRO A 334 7.96 -7.01 1.83
C PRO A 334 9.34 -6.70 2.46
N LEU A 335 9.72 -5.42 2.50
CA LEU A 335 11.03 -5.01 3.02
C LEU A 335 11.21 -5.41 4.49
N GLU A 336 10.12 -5.35 5.26
CA GLU A 336 10.06 -5.75 6.67
C GLU A 336 10.55 -7.19 6.86
N HIS A 337 10.18 -8.11 5.95
CA HIS A 337 10.66 -9.50 5.98
C HIS A 337 12.19 -9.64 5.81
N GLN A 338 12.85 -8.61 5.26
CA GLN A 338 14.29 -8.64 4.94
C GLN A 338 15.14 -7.86 5.95
N VAL A 339 14.53 -7.09 6.86
CA VAL A 339 15.25 -6.30 7.86
C VAL A 339 15.16 -6.94 9.24
N SER A 340 16.17 -6.68 10.07
CA SER A 340 16.21 -7.11 11.46
C SER A 340 15.09 -6.46 12.29
N LEU A 341 14.62 -7.18 13.31
CA LEU A 341 13.54 -6.73 14.19
C LEU A 341 13.82 -5.35 14.81
N TYR A 342 15.03 -5.07 15.28
CA TYR A 342 15.34 -3.76 15.87
C TYR A 342 15.10 -2.60 14.88
N LYS A 343 15.36 -2.81 13.58
CA LYS A 343 15.07 -1.81 12.54
C LYS A 343 13.56 -1.68 12.32
N GLN A 344 12.83 -2.79 12.37
CA GLN A 344 11.36 -2.78 12.30
C GLN A 344 10.73 -2.03 13.48
N LEU A 345 11.42 -1.94 14.61
CA LEU A 345 10.99 -1.17 15.79
C LEU A 345 11.41 0.32 15.74
N GLY A 346 12.12 0.74 14.68
CA GLY A 346 12.65 2.09 14.57
C GLY A 346 13.89 2.35 15.42
N LEU A 347 14.57 1.30 15.91
CA LEU A 347 15.83 1.42 16.64
C LEU A 347 17.00 1.59 15.66
N THR A 348 18.03 2.29 16.11
CA THR A 348 19.16 2.68 15.26
C THR A 348 20.28 1.64 15.23
N SER A 349 20.42 0.84 16.29
CA SER A 349 21.47 -0.16 16.42
C SER A 349 21.02 -1.38 17.22
N VAL A 350 21.84 -2.44 17.20
CA VAL A 350 21.60 -3.66 17.98
C VAL A 350 21.85 -3.40 19.47
N GLU A 351 22.85 -2.59 19.80
CA GLU A 351 23.21 -2.22 21.17
C GLU A 351 22.05 -1.52 21.86
N GLN A 352 21.36 -0.60 21.16
CA GLN A 352 20.15 0.05 21.67
C GLN A 352 19.04 -0.98 21.99
N ALA A 353 18.90 -2.03 21.17
CA ALA A 353 17.93 -3.08 21.42
C ALA A 353 18.32 -3.93 22.65
N ASP A 354 19.60 -4.20 22.84
CA ASP A 354 20.08 -4.98 23.98
C ASP A 354 20.02 -4.18 25.30
N GLU A 355 20.24 -2.87 25.25
CA GLU A 355 19.99 -1.95 26.37
C GLU A 355 18.52 -2.00 26.81
N LEU A 356 17.58 -1.89 25.87
CA LEU A 356 16.15 -1.96 26.16
C LEU A 356 15.75 -3.32 26.76
N LYS A 357 16.25 -4.44 26.21
CA LYS A 357 16.01 -5.77 26.80
C LYS A 357 16.50 -5.87 28.24
N ALA A 358 17.65 -5.26 28.54
CA ALA A 358 18.25 -5.32 29.88
C ALA A 358 17.39 -4.63 30.96
N GLU A 359 16.50 -3.73 30.58
CA GLU A 359 15.56 -3.07 31.51
C GLU A 359 14.47 -4.01 32.03
N GLY A 360 14.22 -5.11 31.31
CA GLY A 360 13.29 -6.15 31.74
C GLY A 360 11.88 -5.65 32.01
N GLU A 361 11.31 -6.03 33.14
CA GLU A 361 9.95 -5.69 33.55
C GLU A 361 9.75 -4.17 33.70
N ALA A 362 10.74 -3.47 34.26
CA ALA A 362 10.67 -2.03 34.47
C ALA A 362 10.57 -1.27 33.15
N GLY A 363 11.29 -1.72 32.12
CA GLY A 363 11.21 -1.16 30.77
C GLY A 363 9.82 -1.32 30.16
N ILE A 364 9.24 -2.52 30.24
CA ILE A 364 7.86 -2.79 29.77
C ILE A 364 6.84 -1.85 30.44
N MET A 365 6.90 -1.76 31.78
CA MET A 365 5.95 -0.94 32.55
C MET A 365 6.10 0.55 32.23
N ARG A 366 7.34 1.02 32.01
CA ARG A 366 7.62 2.40 31.63
C ARG A 366 7.04 2.74 30.25
N GLU A 367 7.22 1.87 29.26
CA GLU A 367 6.67 2.06 27.91
C GLU A 367 5.14 2.17 27.91
N LEU A 368 4.46 1.30 28.66
CA LEU A 368 3.00 1.31 28.76
C LEU A 368 2.48 2.56 29.46
N LEU A 369 3.19 3.03 30.50
CA LEU A 369 2.86 4.27 31.19
C LEU A 369 3.12 5.51 30.33
N GLU A 370 4.25 5.56 29.62
CA GLU A 370 4.58 6.65 28.70
C GLU A 370 3.55 6.74 27.57
N HIS A 371 3.17 5.61 26.97
CA HIS A 371 2.14 5.59 25.94
C HIS A 371 0.78 6.09 26.48
N TYR A 372 0.39 5.64 27.68
CA TYR A 372 -0.82 6.11 28.34
C TYR A 372 -0.80 7.62 28.64
N ASN A 373 0.34 8.16 29.03
CA ASN A 373 0.48 9.59 29.34
C ASN A 373 0.53 10.47 28.07
N ASN A 374 0.81 9.89 26.91
CA ASN A 374 0.91 10.60 25.63
C ASN A 374 -0.44 10.80 24.92
N PHE A 375 -1.57 10.45 25.55
CA PHE A 375 -2.89 10.77 24.99
C PHE A 375 -3.16 12.28 25.10
N ASP A 376 -3.26 12.95 23.95
CA ASP A 376 -3.49 14.40 23.86
C ASP A 376 -4.89 14.83 24.35
N SER A 377 -5.84 13.90 24.48
CA SER A 377 -7.19 14.18 24.97
C SER A 377 -7.84 12.98 25.67
N PHE A 378 -8.88 13.27 26.46
CA PHE A 378 -9.69 12.24 27.12
C PHE A 378 -10.44 11.36 26.11
N GLU A 379 -10.89 11.93 25.00
CA GLU A 379 -11.52 11.22 23.88
C GLU A 379 -10.53 10.26 23.22
N ALA A 380 -9.27 10.68 23.03
CA ALA A 380 -8.23 9.81 22.48
C ALA A 380 -7.94 8.60 23.38
N MET A 381 -7.90 8.82 24.70
CA MET A 381 -7.77 7.76 25.70
C MET A 381 -9.01 6.85 25.75
N GLN A 382 -10.23 7.39 25.62
CA GLN A 382 -11.43 6.56 25.54
C GLN A 382 -11.43 5.70 24.27
N ALA A 383 -11.02 6.27 23.14
CA ALA A 383 -10.92 5.56 21.87
C ALA A 383 -9.79 4.52 21.83
N SER A 384 -8.87 4.52 22.81
CA SER A 384 -7.85 3.49 22.97
C SER A 384 -8.29 2.32 23.84
N ARG A 385 -9.47 2.40 24.47
CA ARG A 385 -9.97 1.32 25.31
C ARG A 385 -10.45 0.15 24.47
N ASP A 386 -10.24 -1.04 25.00
CA ASP A 386 -10.69 -2.28 24.40
C ASP A 386 -12.18 -2.58 24.64
N GLU A 387 -12.64 -3.73 24.15
CA GLU A 387 -13.97 -4.30 24.39
C GLU A 387 -14.29 -4.54 25.88
N TYR A 388 -13.27 -4.55 26.75
CA TYR A 388 -13.41 -4.60 28.20
C TYR A 388 -13.27 -3.21 28.84
N GLU A 389 -13.27 -2.15 28.04
CA GLU A 389 -13.05 -0.75 28.42
C GLU A 389 -11.72 -0.49 29.15
N TRP A 390 -10.71 -1.32 28.89
CA TRP A 390 -9.37 -1.24 29.48
C TRP A 390 -8.39 -0.65 28.49
N THR A 391 -7.47 0.15 29.00
CA THR A 391 -6.28 0.57 28.26
C THR A 391 -5.15 -0.45 28.39
N ASP A 392 -4.14 -0.36 27.54
CA ASP A 392 -2.94 -1.22 27.64
C ASP A 392 -2.26 -1.09 29.01
N TYR A 393 -2.30 0.11 29.60
CA TYR A 393 -1.78 0.35 30.94
C TYR A 393 -2.65 -0.30 32.03
N ASP A 394 -3.97 -0.33 31.89
CA ASP A 394 -4.85 -1.05 32.83
C ASP A 394 -4.55 -2.55 32.83
N TRP A 395 -4.33 -3.14 31.65
CA TRP A 395 -3.85 -4.53 31.52
C TRP A 395 -2.52 -4.75 32.23
N SER A 396 -1.56 -3.85 32.06
CA SER A 396 -0.26 -3.93 32.72
C SER A 396 -0.38 -3.96 34.24
N ARG A 397 -1.27 -3.13 34.81
CA ARG A 397 -1.50 -3.07 36.26
C ARG A 397 -2.19 -4.32 36.78
N TYR A 398 -3.17 -4.82 36.02
CA TYR A 398 -3.89 -6.04 36.35
C TYR A 398 -2.94 -7.25 36.36
N LEU A 399 -2.11 -7.40 35.33
CA LEU A 399 -1.26 -8.57 35.11
C LEU A 399 0.04 -8.56 35.91
N ASN A 400 0.57 -7.37 36.25
CA ASN A 400 1.81 -7.26 37.00
C ASN A 400 1.62 -7.32 38.54
N ASP A 401 0.40 -7.57 39.03
CA ASP A 401 0.08 -7.61 40.46
C ASP A 401 0.61 -6.40 41.25
N ALA A 402 0.53 -5.19 40.70
CA ALA A 402 1.08 -4.00 41.32
C ALA A 402 -0.01 -3.14 41.99
N PRO A 403 -0.57 -3.53 43.17
CA PRO A 403 -1.04 -2.54 44.09
C PRO A 403 0.21 -1.92 44.73
N GLY A 404 0.56 -0.70 44.37
CA GLY A 404 1.51 0.06 45.19
C GLY A 404 0.97 0.11 46.62
N GLU A 405 1.80 -0.22 47.61
CA GLU A 405 1.42 -0.39 49.03
C GLU A 405 0.83 0.89 49.69
N GLU A 406 0.74 2.02 48.99
CA GLU A 406 0.52 3.32 49.64
C GLU A 406 -0.74 4.13 49.26
N GLU A 407 -1.71 3.60 48.51
CA GLU A 407 -2.95 4.36 48.27
C GLU A 407 -4.19 3.46 48.20
N THR A 408 -5.11 3.65 49.15
CA THR A 408 -6.44 3.04 49.19
C THR A 408 -7.22 3.21 47.87
N ALA A 409 -6.99 4.31 47.15
CA ALA A 409 -7.54 4.56 45.81
C ALA A 409 -7.00 3.61 44.73
N LYS A 410 -5.70 3.25 44.76
CA LYS A 410 -5.08 2.31 43.82
C LYS A 410 -5.58 0.88 44.06
N MET A 411 -5.74 0.49 45.33
CA MET A 411 -6.36 -0.79 45.69
C MET A 411 -7.83 -0.87 45.28
N ALA A 412 -8.60 0.21 45.42
CA ALA A 412 -9.99 0.25 44.96
C ALA A 412 -10.09 0.11 43.43
N ALA A 413 -9.22 0.80 42.68
CA ALA A 413 -9.15 0.68 41.23
C ALA A 413 -8.77 -0.74 40.78
N TYR A 414 -7.78 -1.36 41.42
CA TYR A 414 -7.37 -2.73 41.13
C TYR A 414 -8.48 -3.76 41.45
N ASN A 415 -9.15 -3.62 42.59
CA ASN A 415 -10.29 -4.49 42.94
C ASN A 415 -11.44 -4.35 41.93
N LYS A 416 -11.64 -3.16 41.36
CA LYS A 416 -12.60 -2.94 40.28
C LYS A 416 -12.22 -3.68 39.00
N LEU A 417 -10.94 -3.68 38.62
CA LEU A 417 -10.43 -4.47 37.50
C LEU A 417 -10.63 -5.98 37.74
N LEU A 418 -10.28 -6.47 38.93
CA LEU A 418 -10.46 -7.89 39.30
C LEU A 418 -11.93 -8.32 39.26
N ALA A 419 -12.85 -7.49 39.77
CA ALA A 419 -14.28 -7.74 39.71
C ALA A 419 -14.77 -7.80 38.26
N LYS A 420 -14.29 -6.88 37.41
CA LYS A 420 -14.64 -6.83 35.99
C LYS A 420 -14.12 -8.06 35.23
N ALA A 421 -12.88 -8.47 35.45
CA ALA A 421 -12.32 -9.69 34.86
C ALA A 421 -13.16 -10.93 35.20
N LYS A 422 -13.52 -11.09 36.48
CA LYS A 422 -14.41 -12.18 36.92
C LYS A 422 -15.78 -12.14 36.24
N SER A 423 -16.38 -10.95 36.09
CA SER A 423 -17.69 -10.82 35.43
C SER A 423 -17.64 -11.04 33.92
N SER A 424 -16.54 -10.67 33.27
CA SER A 424 -16.34 -10.80 31.83
C SER A 424 -15.82 -12.18 31.42
N GLY A 425 -15.44 -13.03 32.38
CA GLY A 425 -15.07 -14.43 32.15
C GLY A 425 -13.68 -14.64 31.54
N PHE A 426 -12.85 -13.60 31.46
CA PHE A 426 -11.45 -13.71 31.05
C PHE A 426 -10.53 -13.93 32.25
N ASP A 427 -9.37 -14.54 32.02
CA ASP A 427 -8.41 -14.92 33.05
C ASP A 427 -9.06 -15.75 34.19
N ALA A 428 -9.88 -16.74 33.80
CA ALA A 428 -10.66 -17.58 34.73
C ALA A 428 -9.80 -18.31 35.78
N THR A 429 -8.51 -18.49 35.49
CA THR A 429 -7.51 -19.06 36.39
C THR A 429 -6.60 -18.00 36.99
N TYR A 430 -7.10 -16.77 37.22
CA TYR A 430 -6.32 -15.65 37.73
C TYR A 430 -5.38 -16.11 38.86
N LYS A 431 -4.09 -15.90 38.60
CA LYS A 431 -2.97 -16.21 39.47
C LYS A 431 -2.04 -15.02 39.44
N LYS A 432 -1.30 -14.84 40.53
CA LYS A 432 -0.21 -13.87 40.55
C LYS A 432 0.84 -14.21 39.49
N LEU A 433 1.50 -13.21 38.95
CA LEU A 433 2.55 -13.33 37.94
C LEU A 433 3.65 -14.31 38.38
N ASP A 434 4.05 -14.28 39.66
CA ASP A 434 5.06 -15.21 40.21
C ASP A 434 4.62 -16.68 40.18
N ALA A 435 3.31 -16.95 40.24
CA ALA A 435 2.80 -18.32 40.11
C ALA A 435 2.95 -18.84 38.68
N PHE A 436 2.88 -17.96 37.66
CA PHE A 436 3.17 -18.31 36.27
C PHE A 436 4.67 -18.45 36.01
N VAL A 437 5.51 -17.63 36.66
CA VAL A 437 6.98 -17.80 36.62
C VAL A 437 7.39 -19.14 37.23
N SER A 438 6.65 -19.60 38.25
CA SER A 438 6.86 -20.89 38.90
C SER A 438 6.28 -22.08 38.12
N ASP A 439 5.61 -21.85 36.98
CA ASP A 439 5.06 -22.94 36.17
C ASP A 439 6.18 -23.83 35.61
N PRO A 440 6.03 -25.17 35.62
CA PRO A 440 7.06 -26.08 35.10
C PRO A 440 7.49 -25.78 33.67
N GLN A 441 6.60 -25.28 32.80
CA GLN A 441 6.96 -24.90 31.43
C GLN A 441 7.82 -23.62 31.41
N ALA A 442 7.44 -22.59 32.18
CA ALA A 442 8.21 -21.36 32.32
C ALA A 442 9.61 -21.62 32.91
N GLN A 443 9.69 -22.44 33.96
CA GLN A 443 10.96 -22.80 34.59
C GLN A 443 11.88 -23.58 33.64
N LYS A 444 11.35 -24.57 32.91
CA LYS A 444 12.15 -25.32 31.91
C LYS A 444 12.67 -24.44 30.79
N ALA A 445 11.88 -23.43 30.38
CA ALA A 445 12.30 -22.45 29.38
C ALA A 445 13.21 -21.35 29.92
N GLY A 446 13.44 -21.28 31.25
CA GLY A 446 14.23 -20.22 31.85
C GLY A 446 13.57 -18.84 31.72
N LEU A 447 12.24 -18.79 31.72
CA LEU A 447 11.51 -17.53 31.68
C LEU A 447 11.59 -16.83 33.03
N ASN A 448 12.00 -15.56 33.01
CA ASN A 448 11.87 -14.67 34.16
C ASN A 448 10.52 -13.92 34.14
N ARG A 449 10.28 -13.10 35.16
CA ARG A 449 9.05 -12.33 35.34
C ARG A 449 8.73 -11.41 34.16
N ALA A 450 9.72 -10.76 33.55
CA ALA A 450 9.53 -9.90 32.37
C ALA A 450 9.05 -10.68 31.14
N HIS A 451 9.59 -11.88 30.89
CA HIS A 451 9.13 -12.73 29.79
C HIS A 451 7.68 -13.17 29.99
N VAL A 452 7.32 -13.59 31.22
CA VAL A 452 5.96 -14.02 31.55
C VAL A 452 4.97 -12.86 31.43
N LEU A 453 5.35 -11.66 31.88
CA LEU A 453 4.53 -10.45 31.72
C LEU A 453 4.32 -10.14 30.23
N ALA A 454 5.37 -10.19 29.42
CA ALA A 454 5.30 -9.93 27.98
C ALA A 454 4.35 -10.90 27.26
N LEU A 455 4.44 -12.20 27.57
CA LEU A 455 3.54 -13.23 27.03
C LEU A 455 2.08 -13.00 27.46
N ARG A 456 1.85 -12.64 28.73
CA ARG A 456 0.51 -12.34 29.25
C ARG A 456 -0.10 -11.12 28.59
N LEU A 457 0.66 -10.03 28.48
CA LEU A 457 0.24 -8.82 27.77
C LEU A 457 -0.08 -9.12 26.30
N TYR A 458 0.78 -9.87 25.61
CA TYR A 458 0.50 -10.24 24.23
C TYR A 458 -0.75 -11.11 24.10
N SER A 459 -0.98 -12.04 25.03
CA SER A 459 -2.21 -12.85 25.00
C SER A 459 -3.49 -12.05 25.27
N SER A 460 -3.39 -10.83 25.82
CA SER A 460 -4.53 -9.93 26.01
C SER A 460 -4.79 -9.09 24.75
N THR A 461 -5.70 -8.13 24.87
CA THR A 461 -6.04 -7.19 23.80
C THR A 461 -4.90 -6.22 23.44
N VAL A 462 -3.82 -6.16 24.23
CA VAL A 462 -2.61 -5.36 23.95
C VAL A 462 -1.87 -5.86 22.71
N SER A 463 -2.05 -7.14 22.32
CA SER A 463 -1.55 -7.67 21.03
C SER A 463 -1.91 -6.79 19.84
N ARG A 464 -3.10 -6.16 19.87
CA ARG A 464 -3.58 -5.30 18.78
C ARG A 464 -2.71 -4.07 18.60
N CYS A 465 -2.31 -3.42 19.69
CA CYS A 465 -1.45 -2.26 19.63
C CYS A 465 -0.03 -2.63 19.20
N ILE A 466 0.47 -3.80 19.65
CA ILE A 466 1.77 -4.34 19.22
C ILE A 466 1.77 -4.63 17.71
N ASN A 467 0.81 -5.40 17.21
CA ASN A 467 0.76 -5.80 15.81
C ASN A 467 0.41 -4.63 14.89
N HIS A 468 -0.50 -3.74 15.30
CA HIS A 468 -0.87 -2.57 14.52
C HIS A 468 0.33 -1.70 14.14
N GLU A 469 1.22 -1.42 15.10
CA GLU A 469 2.40 -0.58 14.85
C GLU A 469 3.45 -1.28 13.98
N LEU A 470 3.62 -2.60 14.15
CA LEU A 470 4.45 -3.41 13.25
C LEU A 470 3.90 -3.41 11.82
N HIS A 471 2.59 -3.51 11.64
CA HIS A 471 1.94 -3.43 10.32
C HIS A 471 2.01 -2.03 9.72
N ALA A 472 1.88 -0.97 10.53
CA ALA A 472 1.97 0.41 10.07
C ALA A 472 3.41 0.77 9.62
N GLY A 473 4.40 0.07 10.18
CA GLY A 473 5.82 0.26 9.90
C GLY A 473 6.43 1.36 10.74
N CYS A 474 7.51 1.04 11.45
CA CYS A 474 8.24 1.99 12.28
C CYS A 474 9.51 2.50 11.59
N SER A 475 10.02 3.63 12.08
CA SER A 475 11.26 4.26 11.66
C SER A 475 11.94 4.96 12.84
N PRO A 476 13.19 5.43 12.72
CA PRO A 476 13.80 6.23 13.78
C PRO A 476 13.00 7.48 14.19
N ALA A 477 12.23 8.05 13.27
CA ALA A 477 11.36 9.21 13.51
C ALA A 477 9.98 8.83 14.09
N ARG A 478 9.53 7.59 13.87
CA ARG A 478 8.30 7.02 14.42
C ARG A 478 8.63 5.64 14.97
N ARG A 479 9.17 5.60 16.18
CA ARG A 479 9.52 4.34 16.85
C ARG A 479 8.25 3.57 17.22
N HIS A 480 8.40 2.26 17.34
CA HIS A 480 7.36 1.46 17.98
C HIS A 480 7.10 2.01 19.40
N PRO A 481 5.86 2.04 19.91
CA PRO A 481 5.57 2.54 21.26
C PRO A 481 6.06 1.57 22.35
N TYR A 482 6.15 0.28 22.04
CA TYR A 482 6.52 -0.79 23.00
C TYR A 482 7.76 -1.62 22.58
N PRO A 483 8.93 -1.00 22.28
CA PRO A 483 10.07 -1.73 21.73
C PRO A 483 10.65 -2.75 22.71
N THR A 484 10.74 -2.45 24.00
CA THR A 484 11.20 -3.36 25.07
C THR A 484 10.27 -4.55 25.21
N LEU A 485 8.95 -4.29 25.24
CA LEU A 485 7.95 -5.35 25.27
C LEU A 485 8.09 -6.32 24.08
N VAL A 486 8.22 -5.80 22.86
CA VAL A 486 8.38 -6.62 21.65
C VAL A 486 9.68 -7.43 21.68
N LEU A 487 10.79 -6.82 22.10
CA LEU A 487 12.08 -7.50 22.17
C LEU A 487 12.08 -8.64 23.20
N ILE A 488 11.53 -8.39 24.40
CA ILE A 488 11.40 -9.40 25.46
C ILE A 488 10.42 -10.49 25.06
N LEU A 489 9.32 -10.15 24.38
CA LEU A 489 8.36 -11.12 23.86
C LEU A 489 9.02 -12.08 22.86
N VAL A 490 9.80 -11.57 21.89
CA VAL A 490 10.53 -12.41 20.94
C VAL A 490 11.56 -13.31 21.65
N GLU A 491 12.25 -12.80 22.65
CA GLU A 491 13.15 -13.61 23.48
C GLU A 491 12.40 -14.72 24.24
N ALA A 492 11.24 -14.40 24.81
CA ALA A 492 10.39 -15.35 25.52
C ALA A 492 9.91 -16.48 24.60
N LEU A 493 9.45 -16.12 23.39
CA LEU A 493 9.01 -17.10 22.39
C LEU A 493 10.16 -18.01 21.94
N HIS A 494 11.36 -17.47 21.70
CA HIS A 494 12.52 -18.32 21.35
C HIS A 494 12.87 -19.31 22.46
N LYS A 495 12.89 -18.86 23.72
CA LYS A 495 13.13 -19.72 24.89
C LYS A 495 12.08 -20.81 25.03
N LEU A 496 10.80 -20.46 24.88
CA LEU A 496 9.69 -21.41 24.91
C LEU A 496 9.78 -22.43 23.77
N CYS A 497 9.97 -21.97 22.52
CA CYS A 497 10.13 -22.86 21.36
C CYS A 497 11.25 -23.88 21.60
N ALA A 498 12.42 -23.43 22.08
CA ALA A 498 13.57 -24.31 22.33
C ALA A 498 13.28 -25.36 23.43
N ALA A 499 12.69 -24.93 24.55
CA ALA A 499 12.36 -25.82 25.65
C ALA A 499 11.26 -26.83 25.29
N GLN A 500 10.21 -26.38 24.61
CA GLN A 500 9.12 -27.22 24.14
C GLN A 500 9.58 -28.21 23.07
N SER A 501 10.48 -27.80 22.17
CA SER A 501 11.10 -28.70 21.20
C SER A 501 11.91 -29.79 21.88
N THR A 502 12.76 -29.42 22.84
CA THR A 502 13.55 -30.38 23.65
C THR A 502 12.63 -31.36 24.40
N GLN A 503 11.54 -30.86 24.98
CA GLN A 503 10.56 -31.70 25.67
C GLN A 503 9.88 -32.70 24.73
N ARG A 504 9.48 -32.26 23.52
CA ARG A 504 8.90 -33.15 22.49
C ARG A 504 9.89 -34.22 22.05
N GLN A 505 11.14 -33.83 21.75
CA GLN A 505 12.19 -34.78 21.37
C GLN A 505 12.45 -35.81 22.48
N ALA A 506 12.54 -35.39 23.74
CA ALA A 506 12.72 -36.29 24.87
C ALA A 506 11.54 -37.26 25.05
N ALA A 507 10.30 -36.79 24.82
CA ALA A 507 9.12 -37.64 24.85
C ALA A 507 9.15 -38.70 23.73
N VAL A 508 9.52 -38.32 22.52
CA VAL A 508 9.67 -39.23 21.37
C VAL A 508 10.77 -40.27 21.64
N GLN A 509 11.93 -39.85 22.13
CA GLN A 509 13.03 -40.76 22.47
C GLN A 509 12.62 -41.73 23.58
N LYS A 510 11.94 -41.25 24.63
CA LYS A 510 11.43 -42.09 25.72
C LYS A 510 10.40 -43.11 25.21
N ALA A 511 9.49 -42.69 24.33
CA ALA A 511 8.52 -43.59 23.71
C ALA A 511 9.21 -44.67 22.86
N ALA A 512 10.22 -44.30 22.06
CA ALA A 512 11.01 -45.23 21.26
C ALA A 512 11.80 -46.24 22.12
N GLN A 513 12.44 -45.76 23.19
CA GLN A 513 13.17 -46.62 24.13
C GLN A 513 12.25 -47.62 24.83
N LEU A 514 11.08 -47.18 25.29
CA LEU A 514 10.10 -48.06 25.94
C LEU A 514 9.46 -49.04 24.95
N ALA A 515 9.25 -48.63 23.70
CA ALA A 515 8.79 -49.53 22.64
C ALA A 515 9.83 -50.63 22.35
N GLU A 516 11.12 -50.29 22.31
CA GLU A 516 12.19 -51.27 22.12
C GLU A 516 12.32 -52.23 23.30
N LEU A 517 12.20 -51.74 24.53
CA LEU A 517 12.18 -52.60 25.73
C LEU A 517 10.96 -53.53 25.73
N ALA A 518 9.79 -53.06 25.31
CA ALA A 518 8.60 -53.90 25.17
C ALA A 518 8.77 -54.98 24.08
N ARG A 519 9.46 -54.65 22.98
CA ARG A 519 9.80 -55.63 21.94
C ARG A 519 10.75 -56.70 22.47
N LYS A 520 11.85 -56.30 23.12
CA LYS A 520 12.81 -57.24 23.74
C LYS A 520 12.17 -58.14 24.78
N ALA A 521 11.31 -57.59 25.65
CA ALA A 521 10.59 -58.38 26.65
C ALA A 521 9.63 -59.41 26.02
N LYS A 522 9.02 -59.07 24.87
CA LYS A 522 8.15 -60.00 24.15
C LYS A 522 8.93 -61.16 23.51
N ASP A 523 10.12 -60.87 23.01
CA ASP A 523 11.00 -61.84 22.35
C ASP A 523 11.82 -62.69 23.33
N ASP A 524 11.84 -62.32 24.62
CA ASP A 524 12.51 -63.07 25.68
C ASP A 524 11.65 -64.29 26.12
N PRO A 525 12.13 -65.54 25.89
CA PRO A 525 11.41 -66.74 26.27
C PRO A 525 11.32 -66.94 27.79
N ASP A 526 12.23 -66.33 28.56
CA ASP A 526 12.33 -66.50 30.02
C ASP A 526 11.59 -65.39 30.80
N ALA A 527 11.11 -64.35 30.11
CA ALA A 527 10.35 -63.27 30.73
C ALA A 527 8.91 -63.70 31.08
N ASP A 528 8.50 -63.47 32.33
CA ASP A 528 7.14 -63.71 32.81
C ASP A 528 6.10 -62.90 32.04
N ASP A 529 4.93 -63.49 31.79
CA ASP A 529 3.82 -62.89 31.05
C ASP A 529 3.35 -61.58 31.71
N THR A 530 3.46 -61.50 33.03
CA THR A 530 3.14 -60.28 33.81
C THR A 530 4.09 -59.13 33.46
N ASP A 531 5.38 -59.40 33.28
CA ASP A 531 6.39 -58.38 32.99
C ASP A 531 6.36 -57.97 31.51
N LYS A 532 6.05 -58.90 30.60
CA LYS A 532 5.68 -58.62 29.20
C LYS A 532 4.51 -57.64 29.13
N ALA A 533 3.42 -57.90 29.86
CA ALA A 533 2.25 -57.03 29.87
C ALA A 533 2.54 -55.63 30.42
N LYS A 534 3.35 -55.52 31.50
CA LYS A 534 3.78 -54.22 32.05
C LYS A 534 4.63 -53.42 31.07
N ALA A 535 5.57 -54.06 30.37
CA ALA A 535 6.44 -53.39 29.40
C ALA A 535 5.63 -52.84 28.22
N VAL A 536 4.69 -53.63 27.67
CA VAL A 536 3.78 -53.20 26.61
C VAL A 536 2.91 -52.03 27.07
N LYS A 537 2.36 -52.08 28.29
CA LYS A 537 1.56 -50.98 28.84
C LYS A 537 2.38 -49.69 28.96
N LYS A 538 3.59 -49.74 29.54
CA LYS A 538 4.49 -48.57 29.63
C LYS A 538 4.84 -47.98 28.26
N ALA A 539 5.08 -48.83 27.26
CA ALA A 539 5.34 -48.38 25.89
C ALA A 539 4.13 -47.67 25.27
N LYS A 540 2.92 -48.23 25.44
CA LYS A 540 1.67 -47.61 24.98
C LYS A 540 1.41 -46.27 25.67
N ASP A 541 1.57 -46.20 27.00
CA ASP A 541 1.37 -44.98 27.77
C ASP A 541 2.37 -43.88 27.34
N ALA A 542 3.63 -44.26 27.08
CA ALA A 542 4.64 -43.33 26.60
C ALA A 542 4.40 -42.87 25.15
N ALA A 543 3.93 -43.76 24.28
CA ALA A 543 3.53 -43.40 22.92
C ALA A 543 2.34 -42.44 22.93
N ALA A 544 1.32 -42.70 23.74
CA ALA A 544 0.17 -41.81 23.91
C ALA A 544 0.59 -40.43 24.45
N ALA A 545 1.47 -40.39 25.46
CA ALA A 545 2.00 -39.15 26.01
C ALA A 545 2.83 -38.36 24.98
N SER A 546 3.65 -39.05 24.17
CA SER A 546 4.41 -38.43 23.08
C SER A 546 3.49 -37.85 22.00
N SER A 547 2.48 -38.61 21.57
CA SER A 547 1.50 -38.14 20.57
C SER A 547 0.68 -36.96 21.08
N ALA A 548 0.30 -36.94 22.36
CA ALA A 548 -0.42 -35.82 22.97
C ALA A 548 0.42 -34.51 22.99
N MET A 549 1.75 -34.60 22.99
CA MET A 549 2.64 -33.43 22.90
C MET A 549 2.91 -32.98 21.45
N GLN A 550 2.56 -33.78 20.45
CA GLN A 550 2.72 -33.45 19.05
C GLN A 550 1.47 -32.72 18.54
N CYS A 551 1.44 -31.40 18.70
CA CYS A 551 0.47 -30.57 17.99
C CYS A 551 0.99 -30.32 16.56
N THR A 552 0.31 -30.87 15.56
CA THR A 552 0.76 -30.84 14.15
C THR A 552 -0.07 -29.94 13.26
N SER A 553 -1.22 -29.46 13.73
CA SER A 553 -2.13 -28.61 12.98
C SER A 553 -2.45 -27.36 13.79
N PHE A 554 -2.16 -26.20 13.22
CA PHE A 554 -2.52 -24.91 13.81
C PHE A 554 -3.43 -24.15 12.85
N TRP A 555 -4.34 -23.36 13.40
CA TRP A 555 -5.41 -22.73 12.64
C TRP A 555 -5.39 -21.21 12.85
N LYS A 556 -5.63 -20.46 11.78
CA LYS A 556 -5.81 -19.01 11.80
C LYS A 556 -6.83 -18.62 10.74
N ALA A 557 -7.73 -17.70 11.06
CA ALA A 557 -8.60 -17.10 10.06
C ALA A 557 -7.81 -16.13 9.18
N ALA A 558 -8.25 -15.92 7.95
CA ALA A 558 -7.74 -14.89 7.06
C ALA A 558 -8.90 -14.09 6.49
N HIS A 559 -8.73 -12.78 6.43
CA HIS A 559 -9.70 -11.84 5.90
C HIS A 559 -8.98 -10.77 5.08
N SER A 560 -9.65 -10.17 4.10
CA SER A 560 -9.04 -9.12 3.24
C SER A 560 -7.77 -9.53 2.49
N ILE A 561 -7.47 -10.83 2.40
CA ILE A 561 -6.37 -11.37 1.59
C ILE A 561 -6.96 -11.79 0.24
N ASP A 562 -6.39 -11.28 -0.84
CA ASP A 562 -6.67 -11.77 -2.18
C ASP A 562 -6.09 -13.20 -2.30
N TYR A 563 -6.99 -14.17 -2.45
CA TYR A 563 -6.62 -15.58 -2.49
C TYR A 563 -5.74 -15.93 -3.70
N GLU A 564 -6.03 -15.35 -4.87
CA GLU A 564 -5.24 -15.58 -6.08
C GLU A 564 -3.85 -14.98 -5.90
N GLU A 565 -3.78 -13.77 -5.35
CA GLU A 565 -2.51 -13.11 -5.08
C GLU A 565 -1.67 -13.87 -4.03
N PHE A 566 -2.31 -14.37 -2.96
CA PHE A 566 -1.66 -15.20 -1.95
C PHE A 566 -1.12 -16.50 -2.54
N ALA A 567 -1.90 -17.18 -3.38
CA ALA A 567 -1.49 -18.42 -4.02
C ALA A 567 -0.26 -18.22 -4.91
N ASP A 568 -0.18 -17.10 -5.64
CA ASP A 568 0.92 -16.80 -6.55
C ASP A 568 2.17 -16.28 -5.85
N ARG A 569 2.00 -15.41 -4.85
CA ARG A 569 3.11 -14.62 -4.28
C ARG A 569 3.50 -15.04 -2.87
N SER A 570 2.72 -15.91 -2.23
CA SER A 570 2.78 -16.11 -0.77
C SER A 570 2.46 -14.81 -0.02
N ALA A 571 2.37 -14.85 1.31
CA ALA A 571 2.23 -13.64 2.10
C ALA A 571 3.05 -13.68 3.38
N VAL A 572 3.42 -12.50 3.87
CA VAL A 572 4.16 -12.32 5.11
C VAL A 572 3.28 -11.68 6.17
N GLU A 573 3.26 -12.30 7.34
CA GLU A 573 2.77 -11.69 8.57
C GLU A 573 3.91 -10.85 9.17
N VAL A 574 3.77 -9.53 9.11
CA VAL A 574 4.79 -8.59 9.60
C VAL A 574 4.74 -8.50 11.12
N GLY A 575 3.55 -8.63 11.72
CA GLY A 575 3.38 -8.70 13.17
C GLY A 575 3.65 -10.10 13.72
N PHE A 576 3.40 -10.29 15.01
CA PHE A 576 3.34 -11.63 15.59
C PHE A 576 2.14 -12.38 15.04
N MET A 577 2.30 -13.68 14.81
CA MET A 577 1.21 -14.51 14.30
C MET A 577 0.67 -15.41 15.42
N SER A 578 -0.45 -15.01 16.00
CA SER A 578 -1.25 -15.90 16.87
C SER A 578 -2.02 -16.89 16.03
N VAL A 579 -1.91 -18.17 16.39
CA VAL A 579 -2.63 -19.32 15.85
C VAL A 579 -3.17 -20.17 16.99
N THR A 580 -4.15 -21.01 16.72
CA THR A 580 -4.74 -21.90 17.74
C THR A 580 -4.61 -23.35 17.33
N SER A 581 -4.42 -24.24 18.30
CA SER A 581 -4.53 -25.69 18.05
C SER A 581 -5.97 -26.17 17.92
N ASP A 582 -6.95 -25.33 18.27
CA ASP A 582 -8.37 -25.63 18.18
C ASP A 582 -8.98 -24.97 16.93
N LYS A 583 -9.40 -25.80 15.96
CA LYS A 583 -10.03 -25.32 14.73
C LYS A 583 -11.29 -24.50 15.02
N THR A 584 -12.07 -24.86 16.04
CA THR A 584 -13.34 -24.19 16.35
C THR A 584 -13.11 -22.73 16.69
N VAL A 585 -12.08 -22.43 17.49
CA VAL A 585 -11.67 -21.06 17.83
C VAL A 585 -11.34 -20.26 16.56
N ALA A 586 -10.53 -20.81 15.64
CA ALA A 586 -10.21 -20.11 14.39
C ALA A 586 -11.44 -19.91 13.49
N SER A 587 -12.33 -20.90 13.40
CA SER A 587 -13.58 -20.81 12.65
C SER A 587 -14.50 -19.73 13.20
N ASP A 588 -14.67 -19.66 14.53
CA ASP A 588 -15.51 -18.65 15.19
C ASP A 588 -15.00 -17.23 14.87
N TRP A 589 -13.67 -17.04 14.91
CA TRP A 589 -13.05 -15.78 14.51
C TRP A 589 -13.24 -15.45 13.03
N ALA A 590 -13.13 -16.46 12.15
CA ALA A 590 -13.36 -16.28 10.72
C ALA A 590 -14.79 -15.83 10.43
N VAL A 591 -15.78 -16.49 11.05
CA VAL A 591 -17.19 -16.15 10.84
C VAL A 591 -17.54 -14.81 11.48
N LYS A 592 -17.08 -14.54 12.71
CA LYS A 592 -17.27 -13.23 13.36
C LYS A 592 -16.77 -12.09 12.46
N THR A 593 -15.60 -12.26 11.86
CA THR A 593 -15.02 -11.25 10.95
C THR A 593 -15.85 -11.11 9.68
N TYR A 594 -16.26 -12.22 9.08
CA TYR A 594 -17.13 -12.22 7.91
C TYR A 594 -18.45 -11.48 8.17
N MET A 595 -19.10 -11.75 9.29
CA MET A 595 -20.36 -11.10 9.66
C MET A 595 -20.19 -9.60 9.90
N LEU A 596 -19.09 -9.19 10.55
CA LEU A 596 -18.77 -7.77 10.74
C LEU A 596 -18.50 -7.06 9.41
N ALA A 597 -17.77 -7.70 8.49
CA ALA A 597 -17.50 -7.16 7.16
C ALA A 597 -18.78 -7.04 6.33
N LYS A 598 -19.66 -8.05 6.40
CA LYS A 598 -20.96 -8.04 5.74
C LYS A 598 -21.85 -6.91 6.25
N ALA A 599 -21.96 -6.75 7.57
CA ALA A 599 -22.74 -5.68 8.19
C ALA A 599 -22.19 -4.28 7.84
N ALA A 600 -20.86 -4.14 7.77
CA ALA A 600 -20.22 -2.89 7.36
C ALA A 600 -20.52 -2.54 5.89
N GLU A 601 -20.50 -3.53 5.00
CA GLU A 601 -20.84 -3.33 3.58
C GLU A 601 -22.33 -3.02 3.39
N GLU A 602 -23.23 -3.72 4.08
CA GLU A 602 -24.67 -3.43 4.08
C GLU A 602 -24.94 -2.00 4.55
N LYS A 603 -24.27 -1.56 5.62
CA LYS A 603 -24.35 -0.18 6.09
C LYS A 603 -23.84 0.82 5.04
N ARG A 604 -22.71 0.54 4.39
CA ARG A 604 -22.14 1.40 3.33
C ARG A 604 -23.10 1.53 2.14
N ILE A 605 -23.72 0.43 1.72
CA ILE A 605 -24.73 0.44 0.65
C ILE A 605 -25.94 1.28 1.07
N ALA A 606 -26.44 1.12 2.29
CA ALA A 606 -27.57 1.90 2.80
C ALA A 606 -27.25 3.41 2.88
N GLU A 607 -26.02 3.78 3.25
CA GLU A 607 -25.55 5.18 3.24
C GLU A 607 -25.47 5.74 1.82
N GLU A 608 -24.95 4.97 0.86
CA GLU A 608 -24.87 5.35 -0.56
C GLU A 608 -26.28 5.49 -1.20
N GLU A 609 -27.20 4.58 -0.89
CA GLU A 609 -28.61 4.66 -1.31
C GLU A 609 -29.33 5.86 -0.71
N ALA A 610 -29.05 6.20 0.55
CA ALA A 610 -29.63 7.38 1.21
C ALA A 610 -29.11 8.69 0.61
N GLU A 611 -27.81 8.76 0.28
CA GLU A 611 -27.20 9.91 -0.40
C GLU A 611 -27.80 10.11 -1.80
N LEU A 612 -27.90 9.03 -2.59
CA LEU A 612 -28.55 9.06 -3.91
C LEU A 612 -30.03 9.45 -3.83
N ALA A 613 -30.75 8.98 -2.80
CA ALA A 613 -32.14 9.36 -2.59
C ALA A 613 -32.30 10.85 -2.23
N ALA A 614 -31.39 11.40 -1.43
CA ALA A 614 -31.36 12.82 -1.08
C ALA A 614 -31.03 13.69 -2.31
N GLU A 615 -30.04 13.29 -3.12
CA GLU A 615 -29.69 13.98 -4.38
C GLU A 615 -30.87 13.95 -5.38
N ALA A 616 -31.58 12.83 -5.50
CA ALA A 616 -32.74 12.71 -6.38
C ALA A 616 -33.93 13.59 -5.95
N GLU A 617 -34.13 13.76 -4.63
CA GLU A 617 -35.15 14.65 -4.06
C GLU A 617 -34.80 16.12 -4.30
N GLU A 618 -33.53 16.49 -4.18
CA GLU A 618 -33.03 17.86 -4.44
C GLU A 618 -33.10 18.24 -5.93
N GLU A 619 -32.87 17.28 -6.84
CA GLU A 619 -32.97 17.48 -8.30
C GLU A 619 -34.42 17.44 -8.84
N GLY A 620 -35.42 17.14 -8.01
CA GLY A 620 -36.82 17.06 -8.43
C GLY A 620 -37.11 15.98 -9.47
N ARG A 621 -36.25 14.95 -9.60
CA ARG A 621 -36.46 13.82 -10.51
C ARG A 621 -37.46 12.84 -9.89
N THR A 622 -38.53 12.53 -10.62
CA THR A 622 -39.45 11.46 -10.23
C THR A 622 -38.79 10.10 -10.50
N LYS A 623 -38.89 9.18 -9.53
CA LYS A 623 -38.28 7.82 -9.50
C LYS A 623 -38.64 6.88 -10.67
N ALA A 624 -39.31 7.36 -11.72
CA ALA A 624 -39.87 6.55 -12.79
C ALA A 624 -38.94 6.32 -13.99
N GLU A 625 -37.92 7.16 -14.21
CA GLU A 625 -37.13 7.08 -15.46
C GLU A 625 -35.76 6.39 -15.35
N ASP A 626 -35.22 6.15 -14.15
CA ASP A 626 -33.85 5.61 -13.99
C ASP A 626 -33.77 4.10 -13.66
N LYS A 627 -34.89 3.37 -13.70
CA LYS A 627 -34.92 1.93 -13.36
C LYS A 627 -34.28 0.98 -14.39
N GLU A 628 -33.89 1.47 -15.57
CA GLU A 628 -33.48 0.60 -16.68
C GLU A 628 -31.96 0.34 -16.79
N THR A 629 -31.13 0.85 -15.86
CA THR A 629 -29.67 0.59 -15.89
C THR A 629 -29.07 0.12 -14.57
N GLU A 630 -29.88 -0.43 -13.68
CA GLU A 630 -29.38 -1.04 -12.43
C GLU A 630 -29.01 -2.52 -12.66
N GLN A 631 -28.00 -2.76 -13.52
CA GLN A 631 -27.25 -4.01 -13.45
C GLN A 631 -26.42 -3.97 -12.17
N THR A 632 -27.04 -4.45 -11.09
CA THR A 632 -26.36 -4.84 -9.85
C THR A 632 -25.26 -5.84 -10.22
N VAL A 633 -24.03 -5.33 -10.32
CA VAL A 633 -22.85 -6.19 -10.28
C VAL A 633 -22.88 -6.80 -8.88
N LYS A 634 -23.46 -7.99 -8.76
CA LYS A 634 -23.36 -8.82 -7.55
C LYS A 634 -21.87 -9.08 -7.34
N LYS A 635 -21.26 -8.23 -6.51
CA LYS A 635 -19.88 -8.39 -6.06
C LYS A 635 -19.87 -9.71 -5.30
N ALA A 636 -19.09 -10.68 -5.78
CA ALA A 636 -18.98 -11.98 -5.13
C ALA A 636 -18.55 -11.77 -3.68
N ASP A 637 -19.25 -12.40 -2.73
CA ASP A 637 -18.91 -12.35 -1.32
C ASP A 637 -17.44 -12.78 -1.15
N ALA A 638 -16.66 -12.00 -0.41
CA ALA A 638 -15.28 -12.34 -0.14
C ALA A 638 -15.22 -13.70 0.57
N PRO A 639 -14.45 -14.68 0.07
CA PRO A 639 -14.45 -16.02 0.64
C PRO A 639 -13.90 -15.98 2.07
N VAL A 640 -14.53 -16.74 2.97
CA VAL A 640 -13.98 -16.99 4.31
C VAL A 640 -12.74 -17.88 4.14
N LEU A 641 -11.56 -17.37 4.50
CA LEU A 641 -10.31 -18.11 4.39
C LEU A 641 -9.88 -18.65 5.76
N LEU A 642 -9.51 -19.92 5.82
CA LEU A 642 -8.92 -20.56 6.98
C LEU A 642 -7.54 -21.10 6.63
N PHE A 643 -6.51 -20.65 7.32
CA PHE A 643 -5.17 -21.21 7.22
C PHE A 643 -5.02 -22.41 8.14
N GLN A 644 -4.68 -23.56 7.55
CA GLN A 644 -4.19 -24.73 8.25
C GLN A 644 -2.66 -24.76 8.14
N MET A 645 -1.97 -24.46 9.21
CA MET A 645 -0.52 -24.45 9.22
C MET A 645 0.04 -25.85 9.42
N ALA A 646 0.75 -26.33 8.40
CA ALA A 646 1.59 -27.51 8.50
C ALA A 646 2.99 -27.06 8.95
N THR A 647 3.42 -27.48 10.14
CA THR A 647 4.69 -27.02 10.71
C THR A 647 5.77 -28.09 10.65
N THR A 648 7.02 -27.63 10.60
CA THR A 648 8.20 -28.45 10.85
C THR A 648 8.68 -28.19 12.29
N GLU A 649 9.64 -28.98 12.76
CA GLU A 649 10.25 -28.77 14.08
C GLU A 649 10.81 -27.35 14.28
N GLN A 650 11.39 -26.76 13.22
CA GLN A 650 11.96 -25.40 13.27
C GLN A 650 10.89 -24.30 13.20
N THR A 651 9.70 -24.61 12.71
CA THR A 651 8.63 -23.66 12.44
C THR A 651 7.39 -23.93 13.28
N THR A 652 7.53 -24.76 14.31
CA THR A 652 6.47 -25.01 15.29
C THR A 652 6.33 -23.75 16.16
N PRO A 653 5.12 -23.18 16.28
CA PRO A 653 4.90 -22.02 17.15
C PRO A 653 5.16 -22.36 18.63
N ALA A 654 5.28 -21.35 19.49
CA ALA A 654 5.37 -21.55 20.93
C ALA A 654 3.98 -21.68 21.55
N ASP A 655 3.74 -22.70 22.37
CA ASP A 655 2.52 -22.79 23.17
C ASP A 655 2.58 -21.77 24.30
N ILE A 656 1.62 -20.86 24.34
CA ILE A 656 1.49 -19.85 25.40
C ILE A 656 0.19 -20.01 26.19
N SER A 657 -0.60 -21.04 25.92
CA SER A 657 -1.90 -21.28 26.55
C SER A 657 -1.83 -21.33 28.08
N PHE A 658 -0.72 -21.83 28.64
CA PHE A 658 -0.50 -21.95 30.09
C PHE A 658 -0.31 -20.59 30.80
N VAL A 659 0.16 -19.58 30.07
CA VAL A 659 0.32 -18.19 30.55
C VAL A 659 -0.74 -17.26 29.99
N SER A 660 -1.52 -17.68 28.99
CA SER A 660 -2.51 -16.81 28.35
C SER A 660 -3.58 -16.32 29.33
N VAL A 661 -4.05 -15.08 29.14
CA VAL A 661 -5.25 -14.57 29.82
C VAL A 661 -6.54 -15.20 29.28
N PHE A 662 -6.47 -15.87 28.13
CA PHE A 662 -7.55 -16.64 27.52
C PHE A 662 -7.12 -18.09 27.26
N PRO A 663 -6.92 -18.92 28.30
CA PRO A 663 -6.35 -20.27 28.14
C PRO A 663 -7.20 -21.19 27.26
N LYS A 664 -8.52 -20.94 27.17
CA LYS A 664 -9.44 -21.71 26.30
C LYS A 664 -9.16 -21.53 24.81
N GLU A 665 -8.54 -20.42 24.41
CA GLU A 665 -8.19 -20.16 23.02
C GLU A 665 -7.08 -21.11 22.52
N SER A 666 -6.41 -21.83 23.42
CA SER A 666 -5.31 -22.74 23.11
C SER A 666 -4.29 -22.08 22.17
N GLU A 667 -3.86 -20.88 22.55
CA GLU A 667 -3.05 -20.00 21.70
C GLU A 667 -1.59 -20.48 21.60
N TRP A 668 -1.10 -20.44 20.36
CA TRP A 668 0.29 -20.59 20.01
C TRP A 668 0.75 -19.38 19.19
N VAL A 669 2.02 -18.98 19.32
CA VAL A 669 2.51 -17.73 18.71
C VAL A 669 3.80 -17.96 17.93
N LEU A 670 3.88 -17.34 16.75
CA LEU A 670 5.11 -17.20 15.98
C LEU A 670 5.65 -15.77 16.07
N PRO A 671 6.98 -15.59 15.99
CA PRO A 671 7.61 -14.29 16.00
C PRO A 671 7.27 -13.48 14.73
N PRO A 672 7.57 -12.17 14.70
CA PRO A 672 7.32 -11.30 13.55
C PRO A 672 8.03 -11.73 12.26
N GLY A 673 7.38 -11.51 11.12
CA GLY A 673 7.98 -11.67 9.80
C GLY A 673 7.86 -13.07 9.18
N ILE A 674 6.92 -13.91 9.64
CA ILE A 674 6.68 -15.24 9.06
C ILE A 674 6.11 -15.13 7.66
N MET A 675 6.70 -15.87 6.71
CA MET A 675 6.14 -16.02 5.37
C MET A 675 5.32 -17.32 5.31
N LEU A 676 4.08 -17.25 4.84
CA LEU A 676 3.22 -18.39 4.59
C LEU A 676 3.20 -18.70 3.09
N GLU A 677 3.61 -19.92 2.73
CA GLU A 677 3.52 -20.42 1.35
C GLU A 677 2.37 -21.42 1.24
N LYS A 678 1.51 -21.26 0.23
CA LYS A 678 0.43 -22.20 -0.07
C LYS A 678 1.00 -23.58 -0.42
N HIS A 679 0.37 -24.63 0.11
CA HIS A 679 0.63 -26.01 -0.29
C HIS A 679 -0.56 -26.62 -1.03
N LYS A 680 -1.72 -26.71 -0.36
CA LYS A 680 -2.97 -27.22 -0.94
C LYS A 680 -4.14 -26.41 -0.42
N ASP A 681 -5.26 -26.48 -1.10
CA ASP A 681 -6.50 -25.84 -0.68
C ASP A 681 -7.69 -26.77 -0.94
N TYR A 682 -8.73 -26.62 -0.14
CA TYR A 682 -10.00 -27.32 -0.31
C TYR A 682 -11.14 -26.50 0.30
N LYS A 683 -12.36 -26.77 -0.15
CA LYS A 683 -13.57 -26.10 0.34
C LYS A 683 -14.19 -26.89 1.48
N GLU A 684 -14.72 -26.19 2.47
CA GLU A 684 -15.42 -26.75 3.62
C GLU A 684 -16.54 -25.81 4.07
N PHE A 685 -17.63 -26.35 4.60
CA PHE A 685 -18.72 -25.57 5.17
C PHE A 685 -18.52 -25.41 6.68
N LEU A 686 -18.54 -24.16 7.16
CA LEU A 686 -18.52 -23.84 8.58
C LEU A 686 -19.94 -23.64 9.06
N GLU A 687 -20.33 -24.37 10.10
CA GLU A 687 -21.56 -24.10 10.84
C GLU A 687 -21.30 -22.94 11.80
N CYS A 688 -22.17 -21.95 11.81
CA CYS A 688 -22.12 -20.86 12.77
C CYS A 688 -23.49 -20.66 13.43
N GLU A 689 -23.49 -20.40 14.72
CA GLU A 689 -24.65 -19.78 15.37
C GLU A 689 -24.72 -18.33 14.88
N SER A 690 -25.81 -17.94 14.20
CA SER A 690 -25.89 -16.55 13.71
C SER A 690 -25.97 -15.57 14.88
N LEU A 691 -25.43 -14.37 14.65
CA LEU A 691 -25.64 -13.23 15.54
C LEU A 691 -27.05 -12.62 15.39
N SER A 692 -27.96 -13.23 14.61
CA SER A 692 -29.33 -12.75 14.52
C SER A 692 -30.05 -13.04 15.83
N SER A 693 -30.98 -12.16 16.21
CA SER A 693 -31.83 -12.33 17.40
C SER A 693 -32.69 -13.60 17.37
N GLU A 694 -32.71 -14.34 16.24
CA GLU A 694 -33.52 -15.53 16.01
C GLU A 694 -32.73 -16.84 16.12
N GLY A 695 -31.40 -16.79 16.33
CA GLY A 695 -30.59 -18.00 16.60
C GLY A 695 -30.50 -18.98 15.44
N GLU A 696 -30.80 -18.55 14.20
CA GLU A 696 -30.66 -19.40 13.02
C GLU A 696 -29.20 -19.77 12.80
N ARG A 697 -28.92 -21.04 12.45
CA ARG A 697 -27.56 -21.48 12.12
C ARG A 697 -27.23 -21.07 10.68
N ALA A 698 -26.24 -20.21 10.51
CA ALA A 698 -25.73 -19.86 9.19
C ALA A 698 -24.64 -20.86 8.78
N ILE A 699 -24.77 -21.44 7.59
CA ILE A 699 -23.72 -22.26 6.98
C ILE A 699 -22.94 -21.37 6.02
N VAL A 700 -21.64 -21.18 6.28
CA VAL A 700 -20.77 -20.35 5.45
C VAL A 700 -19.77 -21.24 4.70
N GLU A 701 -19.71 -21.11 3.37
CA GLU A 701 -18.67 -21.77 2.59
C GLU A 701 -17.32 -21.12 2.88
N SER A 702 -16.34 -21.93 3.28
CA SER A 702 -14.98 -21.50 3.57
C SER A 702 -13.98 -22.20 2.66
N THR A 703 -12.88 -21.53 2.34
CA THR A 703 -11.72 -22.13 1.70
C THR A 703 -10.65 -22.36 2.76
N VAL A 704 -10.33 -23.63 3.02
CA VAL A 704 -9.21 -24.02 3.86
C VAL A 704 -7.96 -24.09 3.00
N VAL A 705 -6.93 -23.37 3.40
CA VAL A 705 -5.64 -23.33 2.72
C VAL A 705 -4.58 -23.89 3.65
N GLU A 706 -3.99 -25.02 3.27
CA GLU A 706 -2.83 -25.54 3.97
C GLU A 706 -1.61 -24.70 3.59
N VAL A 707 -0.91 -24.20 4.61
CA VAL A 707 0.21 -23.28 4.45
C VAL A 707 1.44 -23.80 5.19
N PHE A 708 2.61 -23.56 4.61
CA PHE A 708 3.90 -23.80 5.24
C PHE A 708 4.51 -22.49 5.72
N PRO A 709 4.74 -22.32 7.03
CA PRO A 709 5.47 -21.17 7.54
C PRO A 709 6.97 -21.27 7.22
N ARG A 710 7.56 -20.15 6.85
CA ARG A 710 9.00 -19.96 6.70
C ARG A 710 9.47 -18.82 7.57
N LEU A 711 10.49 -19.09 8.37
CA LEU A 711 11.17 -18.08 9.17
C LEU A 711 11.89 -17.06 8.27
N PRO A 712 11.98 -15.80 8.71
CA PRO A 712 12.77 -14.79 8.00
C PRO A 712 14.24 -15.19 7.90
N ARG A 713 14.87 -14.92 6.75
CA ARG A 713 16.30 -15.22 6.55
C ARG A 713 17.14 -14.28 7.41
N ARG A 714 17.80 -14.79 8.46
CA ARG A 714 18.75 -14.02 9.27
C ARG A 714 19.92 -13.55 8.39
N GLU A 715 20.12 -12.22 8.27
CA GLU A 715 21.29 -11.65 7.58
C GLU A 715 22.63 -12.06 8.23
N ASP A 716 22.61 -12.36 9.54
CA ASP A 716 23.81 -12.64 10.34
C ASP A 716 24.45 -14.01 10.09
N ALA A 717 23.75 -14.94 9.43
CA ALA A 717 24.26 -16.28 9.14
C ALA A 717 25.42 -16.30 8.12
N LYS A 718 25.77 -15.14 7.53
CA LYS A 718 26.88 -15.02 6.55
C LYS A 718 28.25 -14.73 7.17
N LYS A 719 28.36 -14.45 8.47
CA LYS A 719 29.67 -14.39 9.14
C LYS A 719 30.06 -15.78 9.63
N LYS A 720 30.75 -16.56 8.78
CA LYS A 720 31.57 -17.69 9.26
C LYS A 720 32.54 -17.14 10.32
N PRO A 721 32.64 -17.73 11.52
CA PRO A 721 33.72 -17.38 12.42
C PRO A 721 35.03 -17.84 11.77
N ILE A 722 35.92 -16.89 11.50
CA ILE A 722 37.31 -17.19 11.16
C ILE A 722 37.98 -17.56 12.48
N GLY A 723 38.06 -18.88 12.73
CA GLY A 723 38.88 -19.46 13.79
C GLY A 723 38.23 -19.51 15.18
N GLY A 724 38.22 -20.71 15.76
CA GLY A 724 37.88 -20.95 17.18
C GLY A 724 36.63 -21.81 17.35
N SER A 725 36.87 -23.03 17.84
CA SER A 725 35.93 -24.04 18.37
C SER A 725 34.43 -23.72 18.35
N ARG A 726 33.66 -24.60 17.71
CA ARG A 726 32.20 -24.76 17.89
C ARG A 726 31.80 -24.63 19.37
N PRO A 727 30.85 -23.76 19.71
CA PRO A 727 29.79 -24.12 20.62
C PRO A 727 28.63 -24.70 19.78
N ASP A 728 28.10 -25.82 20.23
CA ASP A 728 26.87 -26.41 19.71
C ASP A 728 25.75 -25.36 19.74
N ALA A 729 25.18 -25.07 18.57
CA ALA A 729 24.11 -24.10 18.42
C ALA A 729 22.76 -24.82 18.36
N LEU A 730 22.04 -24.72 19.48
CA LEU A 730 20.59 -24.84 19.62
C LEU A 730 19.92 -23.51 19.22
#